data_AF-A0A420P6N9-F1
#
_entry.id   AF-A0A420P6N9-F1
#
_cell.length_a   1.000
_cell.length_b   1.000
_cell.length_c   1.000
_cell.angle_alpha   90.00
_cell.angle_beta   90.00
_cell.angle_gamma   90.00
#
_symmetry.space_group_name_H-M   'P 1'
#
loop_
_entity.id
_entity.type
_entity.pdbx_description
1 polymer ?
#
loop_
_entity_poly.entity_id
_entity_poly.type
_entity_poly.pdbx_seq_one_letter_code
_entity_poly.pdbx_strand_id
1 'polypeptide(L)'
;MREDLLKALAPKSTELGTICSQFVERGMRLQIFSLYERHETSGLRSLVVDEFSAILHLPNETPIPMEADHRGLCKYLTPSDSCYRTVFNCIEELMDSLIETSEQPYFDSSQREFLSKLRAVDHDTVLSKIPGGWTRSSRWFLELPEFKSWRELQGQQTLWLYGVPGSGKTVLMKSIVELLNSQSDIASSPVIWKPISFFFDDKDPERKTSDSFIRSVLDQILGDSRCASVIRYLDFDPSKIPDAEKSLWECFQTIVKRSRGIIFQLVIDAMDEALRHNENPPTIVDKLRDLVESDASGRVRMLLSHREQPPYGFPQRTDAAVISIDNENTRKNVDEFVQMKVRSSLQESKLSLSMASTIEAKIVKKAQGNFLFATLAWKQFSNGTVQWTRDKIKASLAGLDKTSDDLADFYCQLLSNISSRYRQKAKIAFTILRLCKESISPTQLATMAVMVDMEGIEQDEDLEELKAQAADFEEYLVQACEYMVKIDNNSVQFVHVSVKDMLSMSLGMHSPRNQSIISELTVSNSEGQSIMLNICLKTMHLERRSPESWLETYGAMAEALRSLRETFSGLVPNHEQLTQIDEITNSHVESMSKTSCLAYAVRNWFQRYKEASPSVEQDVKIINFLSTMNGCLCYLLWYQLPTKDDGGKMPHLSRYPAAHLQLKSSWTMTLFRAMALGDSPRIVRAILHRGVNINYLAGTVTPLSWSIICRRRDSFQALLESNEIEVNYHAYRQRASIHHAASCTEDTFYMERLLEFTNIDVNALGDTGTPLHVAISSKNIQGVDKLLNHPGVNIYFKADMEESPYSMAFRHKMWEPLLLRVLDMTEKPKPSSTRQAYGTSQLLWAGVHGWTNMEERILREDHNQVFLVDQESRMNALAHYAYFGRKEKLAWIIDRLPTHGLLLRGASDRYDLLHLCANQDWEDMVHLLQRKYKLKSLKFDHQGRNMLHWIMEHGWDLDRFDLSCYSVSDLNSQDRDGLTPMHIAASNRNIHALEVLVISGADPYLKDKRGMSPAHLAAQVGWRKGVEYSTDTSHRELGRIRDGATLLHLVAIWFEGSLVSKLLCSRQGMANARDGNR
;
A
#
# COMPACT_ATOMS: atom_id res chain seq x y z
N MET A 1 -3.71 -54.87 -39.78
CA MET A 1 -3.83 -53.64 -38.94
C MET A 1 -5.31 -53.45 -38.67
N ARG A 2 -5.72 -53.07 -37.45
CA ARG A 2 -7.14 -52.77 -37.17
C ARG A 2 -7.53 -51.47 -37.87
N GLU A 3 -8.00 -51.56 -39.11
CA GLU A 3 -8.42 -50.40 -39.92
C GLU A 3 -9.59 -49.64 -39.28
N ASP A 4 -10.40 -50.35 -38.50
CA ASP A 4 -11.50 -49.84 -37.68
C ASP A 4 -11.01 -48.80 -36.65
N LEU A 5 -9.84 -49.03 -36.05
CA LEU A 5 -9.21 -48.11 -35.09
C LEU A 5 -8.65 -46.86 -35.78
N LEU A 6 -8.15 -47.00 -37.01
CA LEU A 6 -7.68 -45.88 -37.82
C LEU A 6 -8.82 -44.97 -38.28
N LYS A 7 -10.01 -45.52 -38.55
CA LYS A 7 -11.23 -44.73 -38.82
C LYS A 7 -11.74 -44.03 -37.56
N ALA A 8 -11.79 -44.74 -36.44
CA ALA A 8 -12.26 -44.18 -35.18
C ALA A 8 -11.35 -43.07 -34.64
N LEU A 9 -10.03 -43.14 -34.89
CA LEU A 9 -9.03 -42.13 -34.48
C LEU A 9 -8.72 -41.09 -35.56
N ALA A 10 -9.45 -41.08 -36.68
CA ALA A 10 -9.23 -40.11 -37.74
C ALA A 10 -9.64 -38.68 -37.30
N PRO A 11 -8.98 -37.63 -37.81
CA PRO A 11 -9.39 -36.25 -37.57
C PRO A 11 -10.85 -36.05 -38.00
N LYS A 12 -11.69 -35.47 -37.13
CA LYS A 12 -13.15 -35.31 -37.30
C LYS A 12 -13.98 -36.60 -37.27
N SER A 13 -13.45 -37.66 -36.67
CA SER A 13 -14.22 -38.86 -36.34
C SER A 13 -15.48 -38.51 -35.53
N THR A 14 -16.62 -39.02 -35.97
CA THR A 14 -17.89 -38.84 -35.27
C THR A 14 -17.88 -39.55 -33.92
N GLU A 15 -17.23 -40.71 -33.82
CA GLU A 15 -17.13 -41.44 -32.55
C GLU A 15 -16.31 -40.66 -31.52
N LEU A 16 -15.14 -40.12 -31.92
CA LEU A 16 -14.33 -39.25 -31.06
C LEU A 16 -15.10 -37.99 -30.66
N GLY A 17 -15.83 -37.37 -31.60
CA GLY A 17 -16.70 -36.23 -31.33
C GLY A 17 -17.74 -36.53 -30.25
N THR A 18 -18.46 -37.66 -30.36
CA THR A 18 -19.42 -38.08 -29.32
C THR A 18 -18.76 -38.37 -27.98
N ILE A 19 -17.57 -38.98 -27.95
CA ILE A 19 -16.84 -39.25 -26.71
C ILE A 19 -16.41 -37.93 -26.05
N CYS A 20 -15.89 -36.97 -26.83
CA CYS A 20 -15.54 -35.65 -26.34
C CYS A 20 -16.77 -34.91 -25.79
N SER A 21 -17.92 -34.92 -26.49
CA SER A 21 -19.16 -34.30 -26.00
C SER A 21 -19.68 -34.96 -24.72
N GLN A 22 -19.62 -36.29 -24.60
CA GLN A 22 -19.98 -37.00 -23.36
C GLN A 22 -18.99 -36.71 -22.22
N PHE A 23 -17.71 -36.49 -22.53
CA PHE A 23 -16.73 -36.07 -21.56
C PHE A 23 -16.99 -34.64 -21.07
N VAL A 24 -17.49 -33.72 -21.90
CA VAL A 24 -17.83 -32.34 -21.46
C VAL A 24 -18.83 -32.36 -20.29
N GLU A 25 -19.90 -33.16 -20.38
CA GLU A 25 -20.91 -33.25 -19.30
C GLU A 25 -20.36 -33.84 -17.99
N ARG A 26 -19.43 -34.81 -18.09
CA ARG A 26 -18.81 -35.44 -16.91
C ARG A 26 -17.65 -34.62 -16.37
N GLY A 27 -16.89 -34.02 -17.27
CA GLY A 27 -15.72 -33.19 -17.06
C GLY A 27 -16.07 -31.90 -16.33
N MET A 28 -17.28 -31.35 -16.53
CA MET A 28 -17.80 -30.20 -15.76
C MET A 28 -17.81 -30.39 -14.24
N ARG A 29 -17.72 -31.64 -13.74
CA ARG A 29 -17.64 -31.96 -12.30
C ARG A 29 -16.21 -32.18 -11.79
N LEU A 30 -15.22 -32.21 -12.67
CA LEU A 30 -13.82 -32.48 -12.34
C LEU A 30 -13.01 -31.20 -12.47
N GLN A 31 -12.20 -30.87 -11.47
CA GLN A 31 -11.20 -29.81 -11.63
C GLN A 31 -10.03 -30.36 -12.46
N ILE A 32 -9.78 -29.78 -13.63
CA ILE A 32 -8.78 -30.27 -14.58
C ILE A 32 -7.68 -29.23 -14.73
N PHE A 33 -6.42 -29.66 -14.63
CA PHE A 33 -5.24 -28.83 -14.93
C PHE A 33 -4.52 -29.42 -16.15
N SER A 34 -4.38 -28.60 -17.19
CA SER A 34 -3.78 -28.96 -18.47
C SER A 34 -2.48 -28.20 -18.65
N LEU A 35 -1.36 -28.93 -18.61
CA LEU A 35 0.00 -28.38 -18.67
C LEU A 35 0.51 -28.48 -20.11
N TYR A 36 1.05 -27.40 -20.66
CA TYR A 36 1.61 -27.38 -22.04
C TYR A 36 2.99 -26.72 -22.09
N GLU A 37 3.79 -27.11 -23.08
CA GLU A 37 5.19 -26.67 -23.23
C GLU A 37 5.32 -25.34 -24.01
N ARG A 38 6.32 -24.53 -23.63
CA ARG A 38 6.70 -23.31 -24.36
C ARG A 38 8.01 -23.41 -25.11
N HIS A 39 8.82 -24.44 -24.85
CA HIS A 39 10.09 -24.65 -25.53
C HIS A 39 10.03 -25.87 -26.44
N GLU A 40 10.55 -25.73 -27.66
CA GLU A 40 10.63 -26.85 -28.60
C GLU A 40 11.56 -27.94 -28.07
N THR A 41 11.15 -29.20 -28.26
CA THR A 41 11.96 -30.32 -27.81
C THR A 41 13.21 -30.48 -28.67
N SER A 42 14.37 -30.54 -27.99
CA SER A 42 15.67 -30.75 -28.61
C SER A 42 15.69 -32.00 -29.50
N GLY A 43 15.80 -31.78 -30.83
CA GLY A 43 15.83 -32.82 -31.85
C GLY A 43 14.55 -32.96 -32.70
N LEU A 44 13.42 -32.40 -32.27
CA LEU A 44 12.13 -32.45 -33.00
C LEU A 44 11.77 -31.12 -33.69
N ARG A 45 12.32 -29.98 -33.24
CA ARG A 45 12.03 -28.62 -33.77
C ARG A 45 10.52 -28.30 -33.86
N SER A 46 9.74 -28.86 -32.95
CA SER A 46 8.31 -28.59 -32.79
C SER A 46 7.93 -28.78 -31.33
N LEU A 47 6.83 -28.13 -30.93
CA LEU A 47 6.17 -28.43 -29.66
C LEU A 47 5.47 -29.79 -29.80
N VAL A 48 5.65 -30.66 -28.81
CA VAL A 48 5.03 -31.98 -28.74
C VAL A 48 3.64 -31.88 -28.12
N VAL A 49 3.49 -31.01 -27.10
CA VAL A 49 2.21 -30.69 -26.44
C VAL A 49 1.99 -29.18 -26.52
N ASP A 50 1.48 -28.73 -27.67
CA ASP A 50 1.14 -27.32 -27.86
C ASP A 50 -0.16 -26.93 -27.11
N GLU A 51 -0.43 -25.62 -27.07
CA GLU A 51 -1.62 -25.07 -26.42
C GLU A 51 -2.93 -25.67 -26.98
N PHE A 52 -2.99 -25.96 -28.29
CA PHE A 52 -4.19 -26.48 -28.93
C PHE A 52 -4.45 -27.97 -28.62
N SER A 53 -3.41 -28.75 -28.40
CA SER A 53 -3.51 -30.19 -28.10
C SER A 53 -3.68 -30.47 -26.61
N ALA A 54 -3.22 -29.57 -25.75
CA ALA A 54 -3.36 -29.70 -24.30
C ALA A 54 -4.74 -29.28 -23.77
N ILE A 55 -5.41 -28.34 -24.43
CA ILE A 55 -6.62 -27.69 -23.92
C ILE A 55 -7.89 -28.37 -24.45
N LEU A 56 -8.75 -28.79 -23.53
CA LEU A 56 -10.04 -29.45 -23.77
C LEU A 56 -11.22 -28.45 -23.88
N HIS A 57 -10.98 -27.16 -23.65
CA HIS A 57 -11.95 -26.06 -23.70
C HIS A 57 -13.15 -26.22 -22.74
N LEU A 58 -12.92 -26.82 -21.57
CA LEU A 58 -13.94 -26.94 -20.54
C LEU A 58 -13.94 -25.70 -19.62
N PRO A 59 -15.11 -25.22 -19.15
CA PRO A 59 -15.19 -24.02 -18.30
C PRO A 59 -14.50 -24.17 -16.94
N ASN A 60 -14.17 -25.40 -16.54
CA ASN A 60 -13.50 -25.76 -15.29
C ASN A 60 -12.09 -26.34 -15.49
N GLU A 61 -11.57 -26.28 -16.72
CA GLU A 61 -10.19 -26.65 -17.04
C GLU A 61 -9.25 -25.46 -16.89
N THR A 62 -8.04 -25.75 -16.42
CA THR A 62 -6.98 -24.77 -16.20
C THR A 62 -5.81 -25.04 -17.13
N PRO A 63 -5.62 -24.23 -18.19
CA PRO A 63 -4.42 -24.29 -18.99
C PRO A 63 -3.25 -23.60 -18.28
N ILE A 64 -2.11 -24.28 -18.12
CA ILE A 64 -0.90 -23.75 -17.49
C ILE A 64 0.28 -23.91 -18.45
N PRO A 65 0.90 -22.79 -18.90
CA PRO A 65 2.14 -22.86 -19.65
C PRO A 65 3.30 -23.22 -18.73
N MET A 66 4.16 -24.12 -19.21
CA MET A 66 5.40 -24.51 -18.55
C MET A 66 6.58 -24.03 -19.39
N GLU A 67 7.51 -23.28 -18.77
CA GLU A 67 8.77 -22.82 -19.38
C GLU A 67 9.79 -23.99 -19.45
N ALA A 68 9.38 -25.08 -20.11
CA ALA A 68 10.15 -26.31 -20.27
C ALA A 68 9.86 -26.93 -21.65
N ASP A 69 10.75 -27.83 -22.10
CA ASP A 69 10.50 -28.71 -23.24
C ASP A 69 9.76 -29.98 -22.79
N HIS A 70 9.31 -30.80 -23.75
CA HIS A 70 8.60 -32.06 -23.45
C HIS A 70 9.37 -32.98 -22.50
N ARG A 71 10.71 -32.91 -22.52
CA ARG A 71 11.58 -33.76 -21.70
C ARG A 71 11.74 -33.22 -20.27
N GLY A 72 11.58 -31.92 -20.08
CA GLY A 72 11.66 -31.20 -18.80
C GLY A 72 10.33 -31.06 -18.07
N LEU A 73 9.18 -31.21 -18.76
CA LEU A 73 7.85 -30.93 -18.19
C LEU A 73 7.48 -31.79 -16.95
N CYS A 74 8.07 -32.99 -16.82
CA CYS A 74 7.87 -33.87 -15.66
C CYS A 74 9.18 -34.25 -14.94
N LYS A 75 10.26 -33.47 -15.13
CA LYS A 75 11.56 -33.74 -14.49
C LYS A 75 12.00 -32.53 -13.69
N TYR A 76 12.14 -32.71 -12.39
CA TYR A 76 12.49 -31.64 -11.45
C TYR A 76 13.79 -31.99 -10.74
N LEU A 77 14.75 -31.05 -10.72
CA LEU A 77 16.05 -31.25 -10.06
C LEU A 77 15.97 -30.99 -8.55
N THR A 78 15.13 -30.05 -8.12
CA THR A 78 14.93 -29.67 -6.72
C THR A 78 13.50 -29.22 -6.44
N PRO A 79 13.02 -29.25 -5.17
CA PRO A 79 11.72 -28.69 -4.77
C PRO A 79 11.61 -27.16 -4.91
N SER A 80 12.72 -26.48 -5.16
CA SER A 80 12.78 -25.03 -5.41
C SER A 80 12.61 -24.65 -6.88
N ASP A 81 12.55 -25.63 -7.78
CA ASP A 81 12.35 -25.43 -9.22
C ASP A 81 10.99 -24.79 -9.50
N SER A 82 10.93 -23.84 -10.43
CA SER A 82 9.70 -23.10 -10.76
C SER A 82 8.62 -24.03 -11.30
N CYS A 83 9.00 -24.97 -12.17
CA CYS A 83 8.08 -25.95 -12.75
C CYS A 83 7.56 -26.93 -11.68
N TYR A 84 8.42 -27.35 -10.75
CA TYR A 84 8.02 -28.19 -9.63
C TYR A 84 6.99 -27.49 -8.74
N ARG A 85 7.26 -26.23 -8.37
CA ARG A 85 6.33 -25.44 -7.55
C ARG A 85 5.00 -25.22 -8.24
N THR A 86 4.99 -24.94 -9.54
CA THR A 86 3.75 -24.77 -10.29
C THR A 86 2.91 -26.04 -10.25
N VAL A 87 3.50 -27.21 -10.49
CA VAL A 87 2.77 -28.48 -10.44
C VAL A 87 2.37 -28.87 -9.01
N PHE A 88 3.26 -28.64 -8.03
CA PHE A 88 2.98 -28.87 -6.61
C PHE A 88 1.80 -28.02 -6.13
N ASN A 89 1.76 -26.72 -6.47
CA ASN A 89 0.66 -25.83 -6.11
C ASN A 89 -0.66 -26.26 -6.77
N CYS A 90 -0.63 -26.79 -8.00
CA CYS A 90 -1.83 -27.33 -8.65
C CYS A 90 -2.36 -28.57 -7.89
N ILE A 91 -1.46 -29.43 -7.40
CA ILE A 91 -1.83 -30.61 -6.62
C ILE A 91 -2.34 -30.20 -5.23
N GLU A 92 -1.69 -29.22 -4.59
CA GLU A 92 -2.14 -28.64 -3.33
C GLU A 92 -3.54 -28.03 -3.47
N GLU A 93 -3.80 -27.28 -4.55
CA GLU A 93 -5.12 -26.73 -4.88
C GLU A 93 -6.19 -27.83 -5.08
N LEU A 94 -5.84 -28.94 -5.74
CA LEU A 94 -6.73 -30.11 -5.86
C LEU A 94 -7.00 -30.76 -4.50
N MET A 95 -6.00 -30.85 -3.64
CA MET A 95 -6.14 -31.43 -2.29
C MET A 95 -6.98 -30.53 -1.37
N ASP A 96 -6.78 -29.22 -1.42
CA ASP A 96 -7.54 -28.27 -0.63
C ASP A 96 -9.03 -28.24 -1.03
N SER A 97 -9.32 -28.36 -2.33
CA SER A 97 -10.71 -28.49 -2.83
C SER A 97 -11.46 -29.71 -2.27
N LEU A 98 -10.73 -30.77 -1.90
CA LEU A 98 -11.28 -31.97 -1.27
C LEU A 98 -11.47 -31.79 0.25
N ILE A 99 -10.65 -30.94 0.88
CA ILE A 99 -10.67 -30.65 2.32
C ILE A 99 -11.78 -29.63 2.67
N GLU A 100 -12.12 -28.71 1.76
CA GLU A 100 -13.11 -27.62 1.96
C GLU A 100 -14.59 -28.05 2.07
N THR A 101 -14.90 -29.29 2.43
CA THR A 101 -16.27 -29.68 2.80
C THR A 101 -16.64 -29.41 4.25
N SER A 102 -15.75 -28.89 5.11
CA SER A 102 -16.07 -28.80 6.56
C SER A 102 -15.83 -27.51 7.35
N GLU A 103 -15.16 -26.44 6.89
CA GLU A 103 -14.94 -25.27 7.78
C GLU A 103 -15.07 -23.90 7.09
N GLN A 104 -15.87 -23.00 7.70
CA GLN A 104 -16.01 -21.60 7.29
C GLN A 104 -14.69 -20.84 7.48
N PRO A 105 -14.27 -19.96 6.54
CA PRO A 105 -13.05 -19.19 6.71
C PRO A 105 -13.23 -18.10 7.77
N TYR A 106 -12.55 -18.25 8.90
CA TYR A 106 -12.39 -17.19 9.91
C TYR A 106 -11.42 -16.13 9.37
N PHE A 107 -11.90 -14.92 9.06
CA PHE A 107 -11.03 -13.79 8.69
C PHE A 107 -10.14 -13.36 9.87
N ASP A 108 -8.83 -13.19 9.62
CA ASP A 108 -7.87 -12.66 10.59
C ASP A 108 -8.17 -11.18 10.92
N SER A 109 -7.74 -10.72 12.10
CA SER A 109 -7.85 -9.34 12.58
C SER A 109 -7.34 -8.30 11.57
N SER A 110 -6.22 -8.62 10.92
CA SER A 110 -5.57 -7.83 9.88
C SER A 110 -6.39 -7.75 8.59
N GLN A 111 -7.03 -8.85 8.19
CA GLN A 111 -7.91 -8.92 7.02
C GLN A 111 -9.23 -8.16 7.27
N ARG A 112 -9.74 -8.17 8.50
CA ARG A 112 -10.93 -7.35 8.87
C ARG A 112 -10.63 -5.86 8.82
N GLU A 113 -9.41 -5.44 9.17
CA GLU A 113 -8.97 -4.05 9.03
C GLU A 113 -8.82 -3.65 7.55
N PHE A 114 -8.34 -4.54 6.70
CA PHE A 114 -8.32 -4.30 5.25
C PHE A 114 -9.74 -4.16 4.68
N LEU A 115 -10.66 -5.06 5.05
CA LEU A 115 -12.07 -4.99 4.63
C LEU A 115 -12.76 -3.71 5.13
N SER A 116 -12.48 -3.25 6.35
CA SER A 116 -13.07 -2.00 6.85
C SER A 116 -12.59 -0.77 6.08
N LYS A 117 -11.36 -0.78 5.54
CA LYS A 117 -10.81 0.29 4.71
C LYS A 117 -11.28 0.26 3.25
N LEU A 118 -11.79 -0.88 2.79
CA LEU A 118 -12.41 -1.01 1.46
C LEU A 118 -13.86 -0.53 1.42
N ARG A 119 -14.56 -0.52 2.57
CA ARG A 119 -15.94 -0.03 2.72
C ARG A 119 -16.02 1.50 2.61
N ALA A 120 -15.83 1.99 1.39
CA ALA A 120 -15.99 3.40 1.05
C ALA A 120 -17.45 3.77 0.75
N VAL A 121 -18.28 2.82 0.29
CA VAL A 121 -19.68 3.09 -0.13
C VAL A 121 -20.60 2.00 0.39
N ASP A 122 -21.66 2.37 1.12
CA ASP A 122 -22.71 1.44 1.53
C ASP A 122 -23.69 1.20 0.37
N HIS A 123 -23.54 0.06 -0.29
CA HIS A 123 -24.33 -0.35 -1.45
C HIS A 123 -25.84 -0.43 -1.19
N ASP A 124 -26.25 -0.91 -0.02
CA ASP A 124 -27.66 -1.11 0.29
C ASP A 124 -28.36 0.24 0.46
N THR A 125 -27.68 1.22 1.06
CA THR A 125 -28.22 2.59 1.17
C THR A 125 -28.38 3.24 -0.21
N VAL A 126 -27.42 3.05 -1.13
CA VAL A 126 -27.50 3.61 -2.49
C VAL A 126 -28.66 2.99 -3.26
N LEU A 127 -28.80 1.66 -3.22
CA LEU A 127 -29.92 0.97 -3.86
C LEU A 127 -31.26 1.39 -3.26
N SER A 128 -31.35 1.64 -1.95
CA SER A 128 -32.58 2.12 -1.29
C SER A 128 -33.03 3.51 -1.76
N LYS A 129 -32.08 4.41 -2.11
CA LYS A 129 -32.36 5.77 -2.60
C LYS A 129 -32.96 5.77 -4.01
N ILE A 130 -32.67 4.76 -4.83
CA ILE A 130 -33.18 4.66 -6.20
C ILE A 130 -34.61 4.10 -6.18
N PRO A 131 -35.60 4.70 -6.88
CA PRO A 131 -36.97 4.19 -6.92
C PRO A 131 -37.02 2.72 -7.40
N GLY A 132 -37.66 1.84 -6.62
CA GLY A 132 -37.84 0.41 -6.95
C GLY A 132 -39.25 0.06 -7.44
N GLY A 133 -39.47 -1.19 -7.87
CA GLY A 133 -40.80 -1.75 -8.16
C GLY A 133 -41.22 -1.85 -9.64
N TRP A 134 -40.29 -1.64 -10.57
CA TRP A 134 -40.56 -1.50 -12.01
C TRP A 134 -40.35 -2.80 -12.82
N THR A 135 -40.38 -3.96 -12.17
CA THR A 135 -40.06 -5.27 -12.78
C THR A 135 -40.99 -5.64 -13.95
N ARG A 136 -42.24 -5.16 -13.96
CA ARG A 136 -43.19 -5.40 -15.07
C ARG A 136 -42.86 -4.56 -16.31
N SER A 137 -42.35 -3.35 -16.13
CA SER A 137 -42.17 -2.34 -17.17
C SER A 137 -40.77 -2.43 -17.82
N SER A 138 -39.80 -3.07 -17.14
CA SER A 138 -38.45 -3.39 -17.67
C SER A 138 -38.40 -4.68 -18.52
N ARG A 139 -39.54 -5.34 -18.76
CA ARG A 139 -39.64 -6.66 -19.41
C ARG A 139 -39.14 -6.67 -20.86
N TRP A 140 -39.30 -5.57 -21.58
CA TRP A 140 -38.81 -5.43 -22.95
C TRP A 140 -37.30 -5.64 -23.04
N PHE A 141 -36.53 -5.15 -22.05
CA PHE A 141 -35.08 -5.31 -22.01
C PHE A 141 -34.68 -6.74 -21.67
N LEU A 142 -35.40 -7.39 -20.75
CA LEU A 142 -35.18 -8.79 -20.38
C LEU A 142 -35.50 -9.76 -21.53
N GLU A 143 -36.34 -9.34 -22.48
CA GLU A 143 -36.72 -10.13 -23.64
C GLU A 143 -35.75 -9.99 -24.83
N LEU A 144 -34.84 -8.99 -24.80
CA LEU A 144 -33.87 -8.75 -25.85
C LEU A 144 -32.96 -9.96 -26.09
N PRO A 145 -32.73 -10.34 -27.36
CA PRO A 145 -31.84 -11.45 -27.68
C PRO A 145 -30.41 -11.17 -27.20
N GLU A 146 -29.92 -9.93 -27.28
CA GLU A 146 -28.58 -9.53 -26.85
C GLU A 146 -28.40 -9.76 -25.34
N PHE A 147 -29.37 -9.35 -24.52
CA PHE A 147 -29.31 -9.55 -23.06
C PHE A 147 -29.44 -11.03 -22.66
N LYS A 148 -30.30 -11.81 -23.33
CA LYS A 148 -30.40 -13.25 -23.11
C LYS A 148 -29.11 -13.97 -23.46
N SER A 149 -28.51 -13.60 -24.59
CA SER A 149 -27.24 -14.14 -25.09
C SER A 149 -26.08 -13.84 -24.13
N TRP A 150 -26.02 -12.61 -23.60
CA TRP A 150 -25.05 -12.17 -22.59
C TRP A 150 -25.21 -12.95 -21.28
N ARG A 151 -26.45 -13.22 -20.86
CA ARG A 151 -26.77 -13.97 -19.65
C ARG A 151 -26.40 -15.46 -19.74
N GLU A 152 -26.62 -16.09 -20.90
CA GLU A 152 -26.38 -17.52 -21.13
C GLU A 152 -24.93 -17.84 -21.52
N LEU A 153 -24.01 -16.88 -21.37
CA LEU A 153 -22.60 -16.93 -21.80
C LEU A 153 -22.41 -17.14 -23.32
N GLN A 154 -23.49 -17.11 -24.09
CA GLN A 154 -23.53 -17.31 -25.53
C GLN A 154 -23.67 -15.95 -26.22
N GLY A 155 -22.58 -15.20 -26.40
CA GLY A 155 -22.66 -13.88 -27.02
C GLY A 155 -21.56 -12.93 -26.55
N GLN A 156 -21.73 -11.65 -26.87
CA GLN A 156 -20.77 -10.59 -26.56
C GLN A 156 -20.60 -10.42 -25.04
N GLN A 157 -19.39 -10.09 -24.59
CA GLN A 157 -19.08 -9.95 -23.15
C GLN A 157 -19.53 -8.60 -22.59
N THR A 158 -19.68 -7.59 -23.44
CA THR A 158 -20.00 -6.21 -23.06
C THR A 158 -21.28 -5.74 -23.73
N LEU A 159 -22.22 -5.21 -22.93
CA LEU A 159 -23.43 -4.51 -23.37
C LEU A 159 -23.29 -3.02 -23.05
N TRP A 160 -23.51 -2.17 -24.04
CA TRP A 160 -23.45 -0.72 -23.91
C TRP A 160 -24.83 -0.10 -24.05
N LEU A 161 -25.35 0.44 -22.96
CA LEU A 161 -26.64 1.10 -22.88
C LEU A 161 -26.46 2.62 -22.98
N TYR A 162 -27.01 3.25 -24.03
CA TYR A 162 -26.99 4.70 -24.15
C TYR A 162 -28.38 5.32 -24.25
N GLY A 163 -28.51 6.57 -23.78
CA GLY A 163 -29.79 7.29 -23.80
C GLY A 163 -29.68 8.69 -23.21
N VAL A 164 -30.62 9.56 -23.56
CA VAL A 164 -30.64 10.96 -23.08
C VAL A 164 -30.83 11.05 -21.55
N PRO A 165 -30.39 12.13 -20.88
CA PRO A 165 -30.61 12.32 -19.45
C PRO A 165 -32.10 12.24 -19.08
N GLY A 166 -32.42 11.50 -18.02
CA GLY A 166 -33.80 11.30 -17.58
C GLY A 166 -34.58 10.21 -18.34
N SER A 167 -33.92 9.41 -19.19
CA SER A 167 -34.51 8.25 -19.87
C SER A 167 -34.78 7.04 -18.94
N GLY A 168 -34.30 7.05 -17.70
CA GLY A 168 -34.56 5.96 -16.73
C GLY A 168 -33.51 4.85 -16.70
N LYS A 169 -32.31 5.07 -17.25
CA LYS A 169 -31.16 4.14 -17.22
C LYS A 169 -30.87 3.59 -15.81
N THR A 170 -30.71 4.45 -14.83
CA THR A 170 -30.43 4.08 -13.43
C THR A 170 -31.50 3.17 -12.83
N VAL A 171 -32.78 3.41 -13.14
CA VAL A 171 -33.92 2.60 -12.65
C VAL A 171 -33.93 1.23 -13.33
N LEU A 172 -33.60 1.18 -14.62
CA LEU A 172 -33.44 -0.07 -15.37
C LEU A 172 -32.27 -0.89 -14.81
N MET A 173 -31.11 -0.26 -14.57
CA MET A 173 -29.93 -0.92 -14.00
C MET A 173 -30.23 -1.51 -12.61
N LYS A 174 -30.91 -0.78 -11.73
CA LYS A 174 -31.36 -1.32 -10.44
C LYS A 174 -32.25 -2.56 -10.62
N SER A 175 -33.22 -2.52 -11.53
CA SER A 175 -34.12 -3.66 -11.79
C SER A 175 -33.36 -4.90 -12.29
N ILE A 176 -32.28 -4.69 -13.06
CA ILE A 176 -31.40 -5.77 -13.53
C ILE A 176 -30.58 -6.34 -12.37
N VAL A 177 -30.00 -5.49 -11.51
CA VAL A 177 -29.25 -5.93 -10.34
C VAL A 177 -30.13 -6.76 -9.39
N GLU A 178 -31.36 -6.32 -9.12
CA GLU A 178 -32.32 -7.07 -8.31
C GLU A 178 -32.63 -8.46 -8.93
N LEU A 179 -32.78 -8.53 -10.25
CA LEU A 179 -32.98 -9.79 -10.96
C LEU A 179 -31.76 -10.71 -10.84
N LEU A 180 -30.56 -10.20 -11.09
CA LEU A 180 -29.32 -10.98 -11.04
C LEU A 180 -29.04 -11.50 -9.62
N ASN A 181 -29.27 -10.67 -8.59
CA ASN A 181 -29.17 -11.07 -7.19
C ASN A 181 -30.12 -12.24 -6.88
N SER A 182 -31.40 -12.14 -7.28
CA SER A 182 -32.39 -13.20 -7.03
C SER A 182 -32.06 -14.55 -7.70
N GLN A 183 -31.29 -14.54 -8.78
CA GLN A 183 -30.85 -15.74 -9.49
C GLN A 183 -29.54 -16.31 -8.94
N SER A 184 -28.70 -15.46 -8.33
CA SER A 184 -27.44 -15.87 -7.71
C SER A 184 -27.63 -16.71 -6.44
N ASP A 185 -28.82 -16.67 -5.82
CA ASP A 185 -29.17 -17.40 -4.59
C ASP A 185 -29.55 -18.88 -4.80
N ILE A 186 -29.49 -19.38 -6.05
CA ILE A 186 -29.80 -20.79 -6.36
C ILE A 186 -28.61 -21.67 -5.91
N ALA A 187 -28.70 -22.18 -4.69
CA ALA A 187 -27.66 -22.91 -3.95
C ALA A 187 -27.15 -24.26 -4.55
N SER A 188 -27.56 -24.63 -5.77
CA SER A 188 -27.30 -25.95 -6.36
C SER A 188 -26.42 -25.94 -7.63
N SER A 189 -25.90 -24.78 -8.05
CA SER A 189 -24.99 -24.67 -9.19
C SER A 189 -23.51 -24.74 -8.73
N PRO A 190 -22.63 -25.51 -9.41
CA PRO A 190 -21.19 -25.51 -9.14
C PRO A 190 -20.47 -24.22 -9.56
N VAL A 191 -21.17 -23.33 -10.28
CA VAL A 191 -20.67 -22.02 -10.72
C VAL A 191 -21.32 -20.92 -9.89
N ILE A 192 -20.49 -20.07 -9.29
CA ILE A 192 -20.91 -18.90 -8.50
C ILE A 192 -21.16 -17.73 -9.46
N TRP A 193 -22.41 -17.30 -9.56
CA TRP A 193 -22.77 -16.09 -10.30
C TRP A 193 -22.67 -14.90 -9.35
N LYS A 194 -21.74 -13.99 -9.60
CA LYS A 194 -21.49 -12.83 -8.74
C LYS A 194 -21.87 -11.52 -9.44
N PRO A 195 -23.10 -11.01 -9.22
CA PRO A 195 -23.47 -9.66 -9.62
C PRO A 195 -22.72 -8.62 -8.77
N ILE A 196 -22.16 -7.63 -9.44
CA ILE A 196 -21.44 -6.51 -8.83
C ILE A 196 -22.02 -5.24 -9.43
N SER A 197 -22.42 -4.29 -8.60
CA SER A 197 -23.05 -3.06 -9.07
C SER A 197 -22.35 -1.81 -8.56
N PHE A 198 -22.18 -0.81 -9.43
CA PHE A 198 -21.69 0.50 -9.05
C PHE A 198 -22.43 1.60 -9.81
N PHE A 199 -22.88 2.61 -9.08
CA PHE A 199 -23.64 3.74 -9.61
C PHE A 199 -22.81 5.02 -9.42
N PHE A 200 -22.21 5.51 -10.51
CA PHE A 200 -21.49 6.78 -10.47
C PHE A 200 -22.46 7.92 -10.18
N ASP A 201 -22.00 8.88 -9.38
CA ASP A 201 -22.77 10.09 -9.04
C ASP A 201 -21.82 11.29 -8.92
N ASP A 202 -21.93 12.27 -9.82
CA ASP A 202 -21.11 13.50 -9.78
C ASP A 202 -21.34 14.31 -8.49
N LYS A 203 -22.47 14.09 -7.79
CA LYS A 203 -22.80 14.79 -6.54
C LYS A 203 -22.10 14.20 -5.32
N ASP A 204 -21.63 12.96 -5.41
CA ASP A 204 -21.09 12.21 -4.28
C ASP A 204 -19.58 11.99 -4.46
N PRO A 205 -18.73 12.60 -3.62
CA PRO A 205 -17.28 12.48 -3.77
C PRO A 205 -16.80 11.02 -3.67
N GLU A 206 -17.51 10.17 -2.91
CA GLU A 206 -17.17 8.75 -2.73
C GLU A 206 -17.65 7.89 -3.91
N ARG A 207 -18.53 8.39 -4.80
CA ARG A 207 -19.01 7.64 -5.98
C ARG A 207 -18.57 8.26 -7.31
N LYS A 208 -17.53 9.08 -7.26
CA LYS A 208 -17.01 9.84 -8.41
C LYS A 208 -15.68 9.34 -8.96
N THR A 209 -14.88 8.65 -8.13
CA THR A 209 -13.49 8.30 -8.47
C THR A 209 -13.34 6.86 -8.92
N SER A 210 -12.29 6.56 -9.69
CA SER A 210 -11.95 5.19 -10.07
C SER A 210 -11.42 4.36 -8.89
N ASP A 211 -10.81 5.01 -7.90
CA ASP A 211 -10.38 4.39 -6.65
C ASP A 211 -11.58 3.88 -5.85
N SER A 212 -12.62 4.70 -5.68
CA SER A 212 -13.80 4.28 -4.96
C SER A 212 -14.60 3.19 -5.69
N PHE A 213 -14.60 3.22 -7.03
CA PHE A 213 -15.12 2.11 -7.85
C PHE A 213 -14.40 0.79 -7.54
N ILE A 214 -13.06 0.76 -7.60
CA ILE A 214 -12.33 -0.51 -7.42
C ILE A 214 -12.39 -1.01 -5.98
N ARG A 215 -12.38 -0.11 -4.99
CA ARG A 215 -12.57 -0.48 -3.58
C ARG A 215 -13.94 -1.13 -3.34
N SER A 216 -14.98 -0.53 -3.92
CA SER A 216 -16.34 -1.04 -3.87
C SER A 216 -16.51 -2.41 -4.56
N VAL A 217 -15.89 -2.60 -5.73
CA VAL A 217 -15.89 -3.89 -6.44
C VAL A 217 -15.25 -4.97 -5.57
N LEU A 218 -14.10 -4.67 -4.96
CA LEU A 218 -13.40 -5.59 -4.07
C LEU A 218 -14.21 -5.89 -2.79
N ASP A 219 -14.84 -4.89 -2.18
CA ASP A 219 -15.70 -5.08 -1.00
C ASP A 219 -16.91 -5.99 -1.31
N GLN A 220 -17.58 -5.81 -2.46
CA GLN A 220 -18.68 -6.68 -2.88
C GLN A 220 -18.26 -8.13 -3.15
N ILE A 221 -17.04 -8.35 -3.65
CA ILE A 221 -16.49 -9.69 -3.88
C ILE A 221 -16.08 -10.33 -2.56
N LEU A 222 -15.24 -9.66 -1.77
CA LEU A 222 -14.66 -10.20 -0.55
C LEU A 222 -15.65 -10.27 0.62
N GLY A 223 -16.70 -9.45 0.59
CA GLY A 223 -17.81 -9.48 1.55
C GLY A 223 -18.77 -10.65 1.36
N ASP A 224 -18.73 -11.34 0.22
CA ASP A 224 -19.54 -12.54 -0.04
C ASP A 224 -18.86 -13.77 0.56
N SER A 225 -19.55 -14.47 1.48
CA SER A 225 -19.02 -15.67 2.14
C SER A 225 -18.67 -16.79 1.16
N ARG A 226 -19.33 -16.83 -0.01
CA ARG A 226 -19.05 -17.81 -1.08
C ARG A 226 -17.75 -17.52 -1.82
N CYS A 227 -17.27 -16.29 -1.76
CA CYS A 227 -16.04 -15.83 -2.42
C CYS A 227 -14.89 -15.60 -1.40
N ALA A 228 -15.08 -15.92 -0.12
CA ALA A 228 -14.10 -15.65 0.92
C ALA A 228 -12.75 -16.37 0.72
N SER A 229 -12.74 -17.51 0.01
CA SER A 229 -11.51 -18.24 -0.37
C SER A 229 -10.59 -17.43 -1.30
N VAL A 230 -11.15 -16.46 -2.04
CA VAL A 230 -10.42 -15.61 -2.99
C VAL A 230 -9.38 -14.71 -2.29
N ILE A 231 -9.56 -14.41 -0.99
CA ILE A 231 -8.59 -13.62 -0.21
C ILE A 231 -7.21 -14.27 -0.18
N ARG A 232 -7.12 -15.61 -0.25
CA ARG A 232 -5.83 -16.33 -0.21
C ARG A 232 -4.94 -16.01 -1.42
N TYR A 233 -5.51 -15.52 -2.53
CA TYR A 233 -4.77 -15.16 -3.72
C TYR A 233 -4.09 -13.79 -3.65
N LEU A 234 -4.39 -13.00 -2.61
CA LEU A 234 -3.85 -11.67 -2.39
C LEU A 234 -2.54 -11.79 -1.58
N ASP A 235 -1.39 -11.78 -2.25
CA ASP A 235 -0.04 -11.78 -1.65
C ASP A 235 0.31 -10.40 -1.02
N PHE A 236 -0.47 -9.94 -0.04
CA PHE A 236 -0.22 -8.66 0.63
C PHE A 236 -0.02 -8.80 2.13
N ASP A 237 0.98 -8.07 2.64
CA ASP A 237 1.15 -7.81 4.06
C ASP A 237 0.07 -6.78 4.48
N PRO A 238 -0.92 -7.15 5.32
CA PRO A 238 -2.05 -6.28 5.66
C PRO A 238 -1.65 -4.97 6.33
N SER A 239 -0.42 -4.90 6.85
CA SER A 239 0.18 -3.70 7.44
C SER A 239 0.63 -2.66 6.42
N LYS A 240 0.79 -3.04 5.14
CA LYS A 240 1.14 -2.18 4.01
C LYS A 240 -0.01 -2.15 3.02
N ILE A 241 -1.09 -1.47 3.40
CA ILE A 241 -2.20 -1.24 2.48
C ILE A 241 -1.69 -0.39 1.32
N PRO A 242 -1.80 -0.87 0.07
CA PRO A 242 -1.40 -0.05 -1.06
C PRO A 242 -2.50 0.98 -1.29
N ASP A 243 -2.31 2.20 -0.77
CA ASP A 243 -3.15 3.37 -1.08
C ASP A 243 -3.10 3.78 -2.56
N ALA A 244 -2.30 3.09 -3.38
CA ALA A 244 -2.20 3.33 -4.81
C ALA A 244 -3.28 2.54 -5.58
N GLU A 245 -4.17 3.28 -6.26
CA GLU A 245 -5.20 2.77 -7.19
C GLU A 245 -4.68 1.63 -8.09
N LYS A 246 -3.44 1.74 -8.58
CA LYS A 246 -2.79 0.75 -9.44
C LYS A 246 -2.72 -0.64 -8.80
N SER A 247 -2.36 -0.72 -7.53
CA SER A 247 -2.26 -1.99 -6.80
C SER A 247 -3.63 -2.63 -6.59
N LEU A 248 -4.67 -1.84 -6.33
CA LEU A 248 -6.04 -2.35 -6.19
C LEU A 248 -6.57 -2.96 -7.50
N TRP A 249 -6.24 -2.36 -8.65
CA TRP A 249 -6.53 -2.94 -9.96
C TRP A 249 -5.75 -4.23 -10.22
N GLU A 250 -4.47 -4.29 -9.83
CA GLU A 250 -3.66 -5.52 -9.90
C GLU A 250 -4.26 -6.63 -9.01
N CYS A 251 -4.78 -6.30 -7.82
CA CYS A 251 -5.52 -7.23 -6.97
C CYS A 251 -6.73 -7.79 -7.70
N PHE A 252 -7.58 -6.92 -8.27
CA PHE A 252 -8.77 -7.36 -8.97
C PHE A 252 -8.46 -8.23 -10.19
N GLN A 253 -7.44 -7.86 -10.99
CA GLN A 253 -6.98 -8.68 -12.11
C GLN A 253 -6.46 -10.04 -11.63
N THR A 254 -5.74 -10.09 -10.51
CA THR A 254 -5.25 -11.33 -9.91
C THR A 254 -6.41 -12.21 -9.44
N ILE A 255 -7.43 -11.62 -8.83
CA ILE A 255 -8.67 -12.30 -8.44
C ILE A 255 -9.34 -12.90 -9.67
N VAL A 256 -9.58 -12.12 -10.73
CA VAL A 256 -10.26 -12.62 -11.94
C VAL A 256 -9.44 -13.75 -12.61
N LYS A 257 -8.11 -13.64 -12.63
CA LYS A 257 -7.22 -14.67 -13.19
C LYS A 257 -7.17 -15.96 -12.37
N ARG A 258 -7.17 -15.86 -11.03
CA ARG A 258 -6.97 -17.00 -10.11
C ARG A 258 -8.26 -17.64 -9.60
N SER A 259 -9.34 -16.88 -9.43
CA SER A 259 -10.63 -17.39 -8.92
C SER A 259 -11.41 -18.13 -10.01
N ARG A 260 -11.34 -19.46 -10.04
CA ARG A 260 -12.05 -20.30 -11.03
C ARG A 260 -13.42 -20.73 -10.50
N GLY A 261 -14.42 -20.80 -11.37
CA GLY A 261 -15.81 -21.13 -11.02
C GLY A 261 -16.69 -19.93 -10.63
N ILE A 262 -16.16 -18.69 -10.67
CA ILE A 262 -16.93 -17.47 -10.45
C ILE A 262 -17.14 -16.73 -11.79
N ILE A 263 -18.38 -16.36 -12.07
CA ILE A 263 -18.75 -15.47 -13.19
C ILE A 263 -19.04 -14.09 -12.63
N PHE A 264 -18.27 -13.10 -13.05
CA PHE A 264 -18.39 -11.71 -12.58
C PHE A 264 -19.32 -10.93 -13.52
N GLN A 265 -20.48 -10.51 -13.01
CA GLN A 265 -21.46 -9.72 -13.76
C GLN A 265 -21.42 -8.27 -13.26
N LEU A 266 -20.64 -7.43 -13.93
CA LEU A 266 -20.47 -6.02 -13.58
C LEU A 266 -21.58 -5.17 -14.21
N VAL A 267 -22.39 -4.52 -13.39
CA VAL A 267 -23.40 -3.54 -13.80
C VAL A 267 -22.94 -2.15 -13.36
N ILE A 268 -22.57 -1.30 -14.31
CA ILE A 268 -22.01 0.03 -14.06
C ILE A 268 -22.92 1.09 -14.69
N ASP A 269 -23.49 1.96 -13.84
CA ASP A 269 -24.38 3.04 -14.27
C ASP A 269 -23.66 4.40 -14.29
N ALA A 270 -24.05 5.26 -15.23
CA ALA A 270 -23.64 6.66 -15.35
C ALA A 270 -22.12 6.88 -15.53
N MET A 271 -21.47 6.07 -16.37
CA MET A 271 -20.03 6.19 -16.65
C MET A 271 -19.62 7.59 -17.15
N ASP A 272 -20.54 8.32 -17.78
CA ASP A 272 -20.32 9.69 -18.23
C ASP A 272 -20.02 10.66 -17.08
N GLU A 273 -20.42 10.35 -15.85
CA GLU A 273 -20.16 11.19 -14.69
C GLU A 273 -18.73 11.03 -14.15
N ALA A 274 -18.15 9.84 -14.30
CA ALA A 274 -16.74 9.56 -13.97
C ALA A 274 -15.76 10.22 -14.97
N LEU A 275 -16.14 10.30 -16.25
CA LEU A 275 -15.26 10.75 -17.33
C LEU A 275 -15.08 12.28 -17.41
N ARG A 276 -15.92 13.07 -16.74
CA ARG A 276 -15.92 14.55 -16.80
C ARG A 276 -14.73 15.22 -16.13
N HIS A 277 -13.99 14.51 -15.29
CA HIS A 277 -12.98 15.08 -14.41
C HIS A 277 -11.56 14.56 -14.64
N ASN A 278 -11.35 13.62 -15.57
CA ASN A 278 -10.03 13.07 -15.88
C ASN A 278 -9.47 13.71 -17.16
N GLU A 279 -8.56 14.67 -17.01
CA GLU A 279 -7.86 15.30 -18.15
C GLU A 279 -6.74 14.41 -18.76
N ASN A 280 -6.35 13.30 -18.10
CA ASN A 280 -5.57 12.10 -18.56
C ASN A 280 -4.83 11.47 -17.35
N PRO A 281 -5.07 10.18 -16.97
CA PRO A 281 -4.38 8.98 -17.51
C PRO A 281 -5.41 7.82 -17.72
N PRO A 282 -5.05 6.52 -17.93
CA PRO A 282 -5.88 5.57 -18.69
C PRO A 282 -7.30 5.56 -18.15
N THR A 283 -8.25 5.87 -19.02
CA THR A 283 -9.64 6.01 -18.64
C THR A 283 -10.07 4.72 -17.93
N ILE A 284 -10.98 4.81 -16.97
CA ILE A 284 -11.58 3.61 -16.36
C ILE A 284 -12.08 2.63 -17.42
N VAL A 285 -12.51 3.16 -18.57
CA VAL A 285 -12.86 2.42 -19.79
C VAL A 285 -11.68 1.61 -20.34
N ASP A 286 -10.48 2.18 -20.43
CA ASP A 286 -9.27 1.49 -20.86
C ASP A 286 -8.91 0.33 -19.92
N LYS A 287 -8.95 0.55 -18.59
CA LYS A 287 -8.66 -0.53 -17.61
C LYS A 287 -9.69 -1.65 -17.64
N LEU A 288 -10.97 -1.29 -17.82
CA LEU A 288 -12.05 -2.26 -17.99
C LEU A 288 -11.93 -3.03 -19.31
N ARG A 289 -11.48 -2.36 -20.38
CA ARG A 289 -11.15 -3.01 -21.66
C ARG A 289 -10.00 -4.00 -21.48
N ASP A 290 -8.90 -3.59 -20.84
CA ASP A 290 -7.75 -4.46 -20.59
C ASP A 290 -8.15 -5.70 -19.76
N LEU A 291 -9.09 -5.54 -18.81
CA LEU A 291 -9.62 -6.65 -18.02
C LEU A 291 -10.35 -7.68 -18.90
N VAL A 292 -11.24 -7.21 -19.78
CA VAL A 292 -12.02 -8.06 -20.70
C VAL A 292 -11.10 -8.73 -21.72
N GLU A 293 -10.12 -8.00 -22.27
CA GLU A 293 -9.13 -8.55 -23.21
C GLU A 293 -8.22 -9.60 -22.54
N SER A 294 -7.91 -9.43 -21.26
CA SER A 294 -7.12 -10.40 -20.49
C SER A 294 -7.89 -11.67 -20.11
N ASP A 295 -9.23 -11.65 -20.18
CA ASP A 295 -10.09 -12.78 -19.85
C ASP A 295 -10.50 -13.58 -21.11
N ALA A 296 -9.59 -14.45 -21.57
CA ALA A 296 -9.86 -15.36 -22.68
C ALA A 296 -11.03 -16.33 -22.43
N SER A 297 -11.47 -16.49 -21.18
CA SER A 297 -12.53 -17.43 -20.79
C SER A 297 -13.95 -16.84 -20.77
N GLY A 298 -14.09 -15.51 -20.88
CA GLY A 298 -15.39 -14.82 -20.94
C GLY A 298 -16.26 -14.94 -19.69
N ARG A 299 -15.61 -15.04 -18.53
CA ARG A 299 -16.21 -15.06 -17.19
C ARG A 299 -16.56 -13.67 -16.69
N VAL A 300 -15.89 -12.63 -17.20
CA VAL A 300 -16.23 -11.24 -16.94
C VAL A 300 -17.28 -10.77 -17.93
N ARG A 301 -18.44 -10.37 -17.43
CA ARG A 301 -19.58 -9.88 -18.20
C ARG A 301 -19.92 -8.47 -17.75
N MET A 302 -19.96 -7.54 -18.69
CA MET A 302 -20.12 -6.10 -18.40
C MET A 302 -21.39 -5.53 -19.01
N LEU A 303 -22.14 -4.78 -18.21
CA LEU A 303 -23.26 -3.95 -18.64
C LEU A 303 -22.99 -2.50 -18.22
N LEU A 304 -22.82 -1.62 -19.21
CA LEU A 304 -22.38 -0.25 -19.03
C LEU A 304 -23.47 0.73 -19.45
N SER A 305 -23.68 1.80 -18.68
CA SER A 305 -24.62 2.88 -19.00
C SER A 305 -23.90 4.21 -19.25
N HIS A 306 -24.25 4.90 -20.35
CA HIS A 306 -23.63 6.16 -20.79
C HIS A 306 -24.63 7.12 -21.45
N ARG A 307 -24.31 8.42 -21.59
CA ARG A 307 -25.18 9.41 -22.28
C ARG A 307 -25.08 9.32 -23.80
N GLU A 308 -23.87 9.20 -24.32
CA GLU A 308 -23.56 9.15 -25.75
C GLU A 308 -23.26 7.71 -26.21
N GLN A 309 -23.29 7.52 -27.53
CA GLN A 309 -22.74 6.32 -28.15
C GLN A 309 -21.25 6.16 -27.80
N PRO A 310 -20.72 4.94 -27.77
CA PRO A 310 -19.30 4.74 -27.48
C PRO A 310 -18.44 5.53 -28.48
N PRO A 311 -17.40 6.26 -28.04
CA PRO A 311 -16.52 6.98 -28.94
C PRO A 311 -15.90 6.00 -29.96
N TYR A 312 -15.75 6.42 -31.22
CA TYR A 312 -15.13 5.63 -32.29
C TYR A 312 -13.73 5.14 -31.85
N GLY A 313 -13.64 3.89 -31.35
CA GLY A 313 -12.42 3.41 -30.70
C GLY A 313 -12.54 2.15 -29.82
N PHE A 314 -13.72 1.56 -29.63
CA PHE A 314 -13.79 0.14 -29.20
C PHE A 314 -13.32 -0.72 -30.40
N PRO A 315 -12.19 -1.44 -30.32
CA PRO A 315 -11.60 -2.09 -31.48
C PRO A 315 -12.47 -3.27 -31.98
N GLN A 316 -12.46 -3.44 -33.30
CA GLN A 316 -13.23 -4.35 -34.15
C GLN A 316 -13.07 -5.87 -33.88
N ARG A 317 -12.57 -6.28 -32.71
CA ARG A 317 -12.47 -7.70 -32.30
C ARG A 317 -13.35 -8.06 -31.10
N THR A 318 -13.85 -7.09 -30.35
CA THR A 318 -14.83 -7.26 -29.27
C THR A 318 -16.04 -6.39 -29.57
N ASP A 319 -16.93 -6.86 -30.45
CA ASP A 319 -18.18 -6.15 -30.72
C ASP A 319 -18.95 -6.04 -29.39
N ALA A 320 -19.09 -4.83 -28.84
CA ALA A 320 -19.99 -4.55 -27.72
C ALA A 320 -21.41 -4.37 -28.27
N ALA A 321 -22.42 -4.97 -27.65
CA ALA A 321 -23.79 -4.82 -28.13
C ALA A 321 -24.30 -3.45 -27.69
N VAL A 322 -24.51 -2.55 -28.66
CA VAL A 322 -24.97 -1.20 -28.38
C VAL A 322 -26.50 -1.18 -28.38
N ILE A 323 -27.10 -0.83 -27.24
CA ILE A 323 -28.55 -0.78 -27.03
C ILE A 323 -28.95 0.69 -26.78
N SER A 324 -29.82 1.23 -27.64
CA SER A 324 -30.42 2.55 -27.44
C SER A 324 -31.66 2.47 -26.55
N ILE A 325 -31.76 3.39 -25.59
CA ILE A 325 -33.03 3.65 -24.91
C ILE A 325 -33.72 4.80 -25.62
N ASP A 326 -34.67 4.44 -26.48
CA ASP A 326 -35.51 5.40 -27.18
C ASP A 326 -36.72 5.79 -26.33
N ASN A 327 -37.16 7.04 -26.49
CA ASN A 327 -38.29 7.62 -25.75
C ASN A 327 -39.62 6.85 -25.91
N GLU A 328 -39.76 6.03 -26.95
CA GLU A 328 -40.96 5.22 -27.18
C GLU A 328 -41.07 4.04 -26.20
N ASN A 329 -39.93 3.40 -25.87
CA ASN A 329 -39.88 2.27 -24.95
C ASN A 329 -40.01 2.73 -23.49
N THR A 330 -39.58 3.95 -23.16
CA THR A 330 -39.70 4.55 -21.82
C THR A 330 -41.03 5.24 -21.58
N ARG A 331 -41.80 5.55 -22.63
CA ARG A 331 -43.09 6.28 -22.51
C ARG A 331 -44.06 5.60 -21.56
N LYS A 332 -44.23 4.28 -21.68
CA LYS A 332 -45.08 3.50 -20.76
C LYS A 332 -44.62 3.62 -19.30
N ASN A 333 -43.31 3.68 -19.08
CA ASN A 333 -42.75 3.78 -17.74
C ASN A 333 -42.97 5.19 -17.16
N VAL A 334 -42.80 6.23 -17.97
CA VAL A 334 -43.09 7.61 -17.54
C VAL A 334 -44.57 7.80 -17.24
N ASP A 335 -45.45 7.18 -18.01
CA ASP A 335 -46.90 7.22 -17.80
C ASP A 335 -47.29 6.59 -16.45
N GLU A 336 -46.76 5.41 -16.14
CA GLU A 336 -46.95 4.74 -14.84
C GLU A 336 -46.40 5.57 -13.67
N PHE A 337 -45.26 6.26 -13.86
CA PHE A 337 -44.64 7.09 -12.83
C PHE A 337 -45.48 8.32 -12.52
N VAL A 338 -45.93 9.01 -13.56
CA VAL A 338 -46.81 10.17 -13.44
C VAL A 338 -48.11 9.74 -12.78
N GLN A 339 -48.72 8.63 -13.20
CA GLN A 339 -49.94 8.12 -12.57
C GLN A 339 -49.75 7.79 -11.09
N MET A 340 -48.67 7.10 -10.72
CA MET A 340 -48.40 6.75 -9.32
C MET A 340 -48.22 8.01 -8.46
N LYS A 341 -47.41 8.97 -8.93
CA LYS A 341 -47.09 10.21 -8.20
C LYS A 341 -48.26 11.17 -8.11
N VAL A 342 -49.03 11.30 -9.18
CA VAL A 342 -50.28 12.09 -9.21
C VAL A 342 -51.30 11.46 -8.27
N ARG A 343 -51.50 10.13 -8.33
CA ARG A 343 -52.49 9.44 -7.49
C ARG A 343 -52.10 9.43 -6.01
N SER A 344 -50.81 9.26 -5.66
CA SER A 344 -50.37 9.32 -4.26
C SER A 344 -50.61 10.70 -3.64
N SER A 345 -50.33 11.78 -4.37
CA SER A 345 -50.59 13.14 -3.87
C SER A 345 -52.07 13.54 -3.92
N LEU A 346 -52.88 12.90 -4.76
CA LEU A 346 -54.33 13.14 -4.83
C LEU A 346 -55.15 12.35 -3.79
N GLN A 347 -54.59 11.28 -3.22
CA GLN A 347 -55.21 10.55 -2.09
C GLN A 347 -55.43 11.47 -0.87
N GLU A 348 -54.57 12.47 -0.68
CA GLU A 348 -54.66 13.45 0.41
C GLU A 348 -55.74 14.53 0.18
N SER A 349 -56.20 14.75 -1.06
CA SER A 349 -56.93 15.97 -1.45
C SER A 349 -58.38 15.79 -1.94
N LYS A 350 -58.96 14.58 -1.87
CA LYS A 350 -60.38 14.28 -2.18
C LYS A 350 -60.90 14.84 -3.53
N LEU A 351 -60.06 14.89 -4.56
CA LEU A 351 -60.43 15.34 -5.91
C LEU A 351 -61.07 14.22 -6.75
N SER A 352 -61.86 14.58 -7.79
CA SER A 352 -62.51 13.58 -8.66
C SER A 352 -61.53 12.90 -9.63
N LEU A 353 -61.72 11.60 -9.86
CA LEU A 353 -60.93 10.76 -10.78
C LEU A 353 -60.80 11.35 -12.20
N SER A 354 -61.82 12.08 -12.67
CA SER A 354 -61.79 12.77 -13.97
C SER A 354 -60.75 13.90 -14.04
N MET A 355 -60.58 14.67 -12.96
CA MET A 355 -59.60 15.77 -12.93
C MET A 355 -58.18 15.20 -12.83
N ALA A 356 -58.00 14.13 -12.05
CA ALA A 356 -56.76 13.38 -11.96
C ALA A 356 -56.29 12.91 -13.33
N SER A 357 -57.18 12.27 -14.11
CA SER A 357 -56.86 11.79 -15.46
C SER A 357 -56.51 12.92 -16.44
N THR A 358 -57.08 14.12 -16.26
CA THR A 358 -56.78 15.29 -17.10
C THR A 358 -55.37 15.83 -16.80
N ILE A 359 -54.99 15.85 -15.52
CA ILE A 359 -53.65 16.25 -15.07
C ILE A 359 -52.62 15.21 -15.53
N GLU A 360 -52.90 13.91 -15.33
CA GLU A 360 -52.06 12.80 -15.80
C GLU A 360 -51.80 12.92 -17.32
N ALA A 361 -52.84 13.03 -18.13
CA ALA A 361 -52.72 13.11 -19.59
C ALA A 361 -51.90 14.33 -20.05
N LYS A 362 -52.05 15.47 -19.36
CA LYS A 362 -51.36 16.71 -19.73
C LYS A 362 -49.88 16.67 -19.36
N ILE A 363 -49.54 16.13 -18.20
CA ILE A 363 -48.15 15.95 -17.76
C ILE A 363 -47.45 14.89 -18.61
N VAL A 364 -48.13 13.78 -18.92
CA VAL A 364 -47.63 12.74 -19.84
C VAL A 364 -47.33 13.32 -21.22
N LYS A 365 -48.26 14.11 -21.77
CA LYS A 365 -48.05 14.78 -23.07
C LYS A 365 -46.82 15.70 -23.05
N LYS A 366 -46.60 16.43 -21.95
CA LYS A 366 -45.44 17.30 -21.75
C LYS A 366 -44.14 16.53 -21.52
N ALA A 367 -44.21 15.36 -20.88
CA ALA A 367 -43.03 14.58 -20.52
C ALA A 367 -42.35 13.90 -21.72
N GLN A 368 -43.08 13.66 -22.82
CA GLN A 368 -42.57 13.05 -24.06
C GLN A 368 -41.73 11.76 -23.87
N GLY A 369 -41.95 11.01 -22.79
CA GLY A 369 -41.19 9.80 -22.46
C GLY A 369 -39.90 10.01 -21.66
N ASN A 370 -39.70 11.20 -21.07
CA ASN A 370 -38.57 11.51 -20.19
C ASN A 370 -39.02 11.81 -18.74
N PHE A 371 -38.44 11.10 -17.78
CA PHE A 371 -38.77 11.19 -16.36
C PHE A 371 -38.41 12.54 -15.72
N LEU A 372 -37.36 13.20 -16.23
CA LEU A 372 -36.95 14.51 -15.76
C LEU A 372 -38.03 15.56 -16.09
N PHE A 373 -38.52 15.55 -17.33
CA PHE A 373 -39.62 16.43 -17.74
C PHE A 373 -40.90 16.14 -16.95
N ALA A 374 -41.24 14.86 -16.73
CA ALA A 374 -42.39 14.49 -15.90
C ALA A 374 -42.27 15.04 -14.47
N THR A 375 -41.09 14.96 -13.87
CA THR A 375 -40.84 15.43 -12.50
C THR A 375 -40.85 16.96 -12.42
N LEU A 376 -40.26 17.65 -13.39
CA LEU A 376 -40.24 19.11 -13.46
C LEU A 376 -41.65 19.67 -13.73
N ALA A 377 -42.38 19.10 -14.70
CA ALA A 377 -43.76 19.48 -14.99
C ALA A 377 -44.69 19.26 -13.77
N TRP A 378 -44.50 18.16 -13.04
CA TRP A 378 -45.22 17.92 -11.78
C TRP A 378 -44.86 18.94 -10.69
N LYS A 379 -43.56 19.25 -10.48
CA LYS A 379 -43.13 20.24 -9.48
C LYS A 379 -43.64 21.64 -9.79
N GLN A 380 -43.64 22.03 -11.07
CA GLN A 380 -44.21 23.30 -11.51
C GLN A 380 -45.73 23.33 -11.30
N PHE A 381 -46.42 22.22 -11.54
CA PHE A 381 -47.84 22.08 -11.25
C PHE A 381 -48.15 22.14 -9.74
N SER A 382 -47.25 21.63 -8.89
CA SER A 382 -47.47 21.55 -7.45
C SER A 382 -47.01 22.74 -6.63
N ASN A 383 -46.23 23.67 -7.21
CA ASN A 383 -45.64 24.76 -6.43
C ASN A 383 -46.71 25.69 -5.84
N GLY A 384 -46.56 26.03 -4.55
CA GLY A 384 -47.42 26.98 -3.84
C GLY A 384 -48.84 26.53 -3.48
N THR A 385 -49.16 25.22 -3.55
CA THR A 385 -50.55 24.75 -3.38
C THR A 385 -50.73 23.78 -2.22
N VAL A 386 -51.10 24.31 -1.04
CA VAL A 386 -51.54 23.52 0.14
C VAL A 386 -52.98 23.00 -0.02
N GLN A 387 -53.80 23.63 -0.87
CA GLN A 387 -55.19 23.23 -1.15
C GLN A 387 -55.51 23.31 -2.65
N TRP A 388 -55.91 22.17 -3.20
CA TRP A 388 -56.15 21.99 -4.63
C TRP A 388 -57.59 22.36 -5.03
N THR A 389 -57.84 23.63 -5.36
CA THR A 389 -59.12 24.09 -5.92
C THR A 389 -59.15 23.99 -7.45
N ARG A 390 -60.34 23.80 -8.04
CA ARG A 390 -60.51 23.61 -9.49
C ARG A 390 -59.95 24.77 -10.33
N ASP A 391 -60.03 26.00 -9.83
CA ASP A 391 -59.56 27.18 -10.56
C ASP A 391 -58.04 27.33 -10.54
N LYS A 392 -57.38 26.97 -9.43
CA LYS A 392 -55.91 26.90 -9.35
C LYS A 392 -55.33 25.80 -10.22
N ILE A 393 -56.01 24.65 -10.32
CA ILE A 393 -55.63 23.56 -11.23
C ILE A 393 -55.69 24.04 -12.69
N LYS A 394 -56.77 24.73 -13.09
CA LYS A 394 -56.89 25.28 -14.45
C LYS A 394 -55.85 26.35 -14.76
N ALA A 395 -55.58 27.25 -13.82
CA ALA A 395 -54.53 28.28 -13.97
C ALA A 395 -53.13 27.65 -14.12
N SER A 396 -52.82 26.63 -13.32
CA SER A 396 -51.54 25.91 -13.36
C SER A 396 -51.38 25.09 -14.65
N LEU A 397 -52.47 24.47 -15.14
CA LEU A 397 -52.50 23.78 -16.43
C LEU A 397 -52.35 24.74 -17.61
N ALA A 398 -52.83 25.99 -17.52
CA ALA A 398 -52.63 27.01 -18.54
C ALA A 398 -51.19 27.58 -18.52
N GLY A 399 -50.55 27.62 -17.34
CA GLY A 399 -49.13 27.94 -17.20
C GLY A 399 -48.22 26.91 -17.86
N LEU A 400 -48.58 25.62 -17.77
CA LEU A 400 -47.88 24.51 -18.44
C LEU A 400 -48.00 24.54 -19.98
N ASP A 401 -49.04 25.16 -20.55
CA ASP A 401 -49.19 25.30 -22.01
C ASP A 401 -48.25 26.35 -22.62
N LYS A 402 -47.70 27.26 -21.81
CA LYS A 402 -46.80 28.33 -22.28
C LYS A 402 -45.33 27.91 -22.36
N THR A 403 -44.96 26.77 -21.78
CA THR A 403 -43.56 26.32 -21.74
C THR A 403 -43.17 25.61 -23.04
N SER A 404 -41.93 25.73 -23.47
CA SER A 404 -41.37 25.00 -24.62
C SER A 404 -41.23 23.50 -24.34
N ASP A 405 -41.02 22.71 -25.39
CA ASP A 405 -40.86 21.25 -25.30
C ASP A 405 -39.38 20.79 -25.19
N ASP A 406 -38.43 21.74 -25.17
CA ASP A 406 -37.00 21.48 -25.00
C ASP A 406 -36.49 21.94 -23.60
N LEU A 407 -35.66 21.11 -22.96
CA LEU A 407 -35.06 21.32 -21.64
C LEU A 407 -34.15 22.55 -21.63
N ALA A 408 -33.38 22.75 -22.72
CA ALA A 408 -32.49 23.89 -22.83
C ALA A 408 -33.28 25.21 -22.91
N ASP A 409 -34.35 25.24 -23.71
CA ASP A 409 -35.25 26.39 -23.79
C ASP A 409 -35.96 26.67 -22.46
N PHE A 410 -36.38 25.63 -21.74
CA PHE A 410 -37.04 25.77 -20.44
C PHE A 410 -36.12 26.40 -19.39
N TYR A 411 -34.87 25.91 -19.28
CA TYR A 411 -33.88 26.52 -18.40
C TYR A 411 -33.50 27.94 -18.84
N CYS A 412 -33.40 28.20 -20.15
CA CYS A 412 -33.16 29.55 -20.67
C CYS A 412 -34.31 30.52 -20.34
N GLN A 413 -35.57 30.06 -20.35
CA GLN A 413 -36.72 30.84 -19.90
C GLN A 413 -36.62 31.16 -18.40
N LEU A 414 -36.25 30.19 -17.57
CA LEU A 414 -36.04 30.41 -16.13
C LEU A 414 -34.89 31.39 -15.87
N LEU A 415 -33.77 31.25 -16.58
CA LEU A 415 -32.65 32.18 -16.54
C LEU A 415 -33.04 33.60 -16.98
N SER A 416 -33.94 33.71 -17.98
CA SER A 416 -34.43 35.00 -18.45
C SER A 416 -35.38 35.70 -17.46
N ASN A 417 -36.03 34.93 -16.58
CA ASN A 417 -36.91 35.45 -15.53
C ASN A 417 -36.14 35.99 -14.32
N ILE A 418 -34.80 35.86 -14.28
CA ILE A 418 -33.99 36.46 -13.23
C ILE A 418 -34.07 37.98 -13.33
N SER A 419 -34.49 38.63 -12.24
CA SER A 419 -34.59 40.09 -12.15
C SER A 419 -33.27 40.77 -12.52
N SER A 420 -33.34 41.85 -13.28
CA SER A 420 -32.16 42.64 -13.70
C SER A 420 -31.33 43.10 -12.50
N ARG A 421 -31.96 43.34 -11.34
CA ARG A 421 -31.32 43.71 -10.07
C ARG A 421 -30.35 42.64 -9.54
N TYR A 422 -30.65 41.36 -9.74
CA TYR A 422 -29.87 40.24 -9.17
C TYR A 422 -29.09 39.45 -10.22
N ARG A 423 -29.10 39.88 -11.49
CA ARG A 423 -28.49 39.14 -12.60
C ARG A 423 -26.98 38.94 -12.45
N GLN A 424 -26.25 39.97 -11.99
CA GLN A 424 -24.80 39.86 -11.72
C GLN A 424 -24.51 38.98 -10.50
N LYS A 425 -25.25 39.17 -9.41
CA LYS A 425 -25.14 38.34 -8.19
C LYS A 425 -25.40 36.85 -8.50
N ALA A 426 -26.41 36.56 -9.33
CA ALA A 426 -26.71 35.21 -9.80
C ALA A 426 -25.60 34.61 -10.68
N LYS A 427 -25.02 35.42 -11.59
CA LYS A 427 -23.86 35.01 -12.41
C LYS A 427 -22.68 34.56 -11.54
N ILE A 428 -22.36 35.33 -10.50
CA ILE A 428 -21.27 35.05 -9.58
C ILE A 428 -21.61 33.81 -8.72
N ALA A 429 -22.82 33.73 -8.18
CA ALA A 429 -23.28 32.58 -7.39
C ALA A 429 -23.22 31.26 -8.20
N PHE A 430 -23.66 31.26 -9.45
CA PHE A 430 -23.55 30.09 -10.33
C PHE A 430 -22.10 29.73 -10.66
N THR A 431 -21.22 30.74 -10.80
CA THR A 431 -19.78 30.52 -11.00
C THR A 431 -19.13 29.87 -9.78
N ILE A 432 -19.48 30.33 -8.58
CA ILE A 432 -19.02 29.76 -7.30
C ILE A 432 -19.51 28.31 -7.18
N LEU A 433 -20.82 28.05 -7.35
CA LEU A 433 -21.39 26.69 -7.29
C LEU A 433 -20.78 25.74 -8.34
N ARG A 434 -20.31 26.27 -9.48
CA ARG A 434 -19.64 25.46 -10.52
C ARG A 434 -18.23 25.05 -10.11
N LEU A 435 -17.49 25.91 -9.41
CA LEU A 435 -16.06 25.73 -9.11
C LEU A 435 -15.77 25.21 -7.69
N CYS A 436 -16.70 25.39 -6.75
CA CYS A 436 -16.59 24.92 -5.39
C CYS A 436 -16.80 23.40 -5.29
N LYS A 437 -15.82 22.71 -4.71
CA LYS A 437 -15.88 21.27 -4.42
C LYS A 437 -16.43 20.96 -3.02
N GLU A 438 -16.50 21.96 -2.15
CA GLU A 438 -17.03 21.86 -0.79
C GLU A 438 -18.51 22.28 -0.76
N SER A 439 -19.27 21.74 0.19
CA SER A 439 -20.65 22.15 0.47
C SER A 439 -20.65 23.56 1.06
N ILE A 440 -21.34 24.49 0.40
CA ILE A 440 -21.44 25.89 0.82
C ILE A 440 -22.86 26.16 1.28
N SER A 441 -23.03 26.92 2.37
CA SER A 441 -24.34 27.30 2.86
C SER A 441 -24.99 28.41 2.02
N PRO A 442 -26.33 28.57 2.06
CA PRO A 442 -27.02 29.65 1.36
C PRO A 442 -26.51 31.03 1.76
N THR A 443 -26.27 31.22 3.06
CA THR A 443 -25.70 32.46 3.63
C THR A 443 -24.29 32.72 3.11
N GLN A 444 -23.41 31.71 3.05
CA GLN A 444 -22.06 31.84 2.51
C GLN A 444 -22.07 32.19 1.03
N LEU A 445 -22.88 31.49 0.23
CA LEU A 445 -22.99 31.74 -1.20
C LEU A 445 -23.50 33.16 -1.49
N ALA A 446 -24.53 33.60 -0.76
CA ALA A 446 -25.07 34.94 -0.91
C ALA A 446 -24.05 36.02 -0.50
N THR A 447 -23.35 35.81 0.61
CA THR A 447 -22.28 36.69 1.09
C THR A 447 -21.16 36.83 0.04
N MET A 448 -20.67 35.70 -0.50
CA MET A 448 -19.64 35.70 -1.54
C MET A 448 -20.08 36.40 -2.82
N ALA A 449 -21.34 36.22 -3.24
CA ALA A 449 -21.88 36.84 -4.44
C ALA A 449 -21.99 38.37 -4.32
N VAL A 450 -22.39 38.87 -3.15
CA VAL A 450 -22.49 40.32 -2.88
C VAL A 450 -21.11 40.96 -2.72
N MET A 451 -20.14 40.24 -2.12
CA MET A 451 -18.79 40.75 -1.88
C MET A 451 -17.99 41.12 -3.14
N VAL A 452 -18.29 40.51 -4.29
CA VAL A 452 -17.60 40.82 -5.54
C VAL A 452 -17.94 42.23 -6.02
N ASP A 453 -19.20 42.62 -5.90
CA ASP A 453 -19.75 43.89 -6.43
C ASP A 453 -19.41 45.11 -5.55
N MET A 454 -19.06 44.90 -4.27
CA MET A 454 -18.70 45.99 -3.35
C MET A 454 -17.23 46.43 -3.53
N GLU A 455 -17.02 47.71 -3.84
CA GLU A 455 -15.70 48.37 -3.85
C GLU A 455 -15.45 49.10 -2.53
N GLY A 456 -14.47 48.64 -1.74
CA GLY A 456 -14.03 49.30 -0.51
C GLY A 456 -15.00 49.13 0.66
N ILE A 457 -14.73 48.14 1.51
CA ILE A 457 -15.46 47.93 2.78
C ILE A 457 -14.43 48.21 3.87
N GLU A 458 -14.48 49.41 4.46
CA GLU A 458 -13.48 49.85 5.44
C GLU A 458 -14.08 50.09 6.83
N GLN A 459 -15.41 50.25 6.96
CA GLN A 459 -16.11 50.57 8.21
C GLN A 459 -17.03 49.42 8.67
N ASP A 460 -17.33 49.33 9.97
CA ASP A 460 -18.24 48.31 10.51
C ASP A 460 -19.70 48.50 10.03
N GLU A 461 -20.09 49.73 9.63
CA GLU A 461 -21.39 50.02 9.00
C GLU A 461 -21.54 49.31 7.63
N ASP A 462 -20.46 49.28 6.84
CA ASP A 462 -20.41 48.61 5.54
C ASP A 462 -20.57 47.08 5.67
N LEU A 463 -20.17 46.50 6.82
CA LEU A 463 -20.30 45.07 7.11
C LEU A 463 -21.76 44.68 7.42
N GLU A 464 -22.48 45.52 8.15
CA GLU A 464 -23.91 45.32 8.41
C GLU A 464 -24.74 45.51 7.12
N GLU A 465 -24.35 46.46 6.26
CA GLU A 465 -24.93 46.59 4.92
C GLU A 465 -24.69 45.33 4.07
N LEU A 466 -23.48 44.78 4.09
CA LEU A 466 -23.15 43.55 3.38
C LEU A 466 -24.00 42.36 3.85
N LYS A 467 -24.20 42.20 5.16
CA LYS A 467 -25.07 41.16 5.74
C LYS A 467 -26.53 41.35 5.31
N ALA A 468 -27.04 42.58 5.32
CA ALA A 468 -28.40 42.88 4.91
C ALA A 468 -28.62 42.59 3.41
N GLN A 469 -27.68 42.99 2.54
CA GLN A 469 -27.74 42.69 1.11
C GLN A 469 -27.58 41.19 0.81
N ALA A 470 -26.79 40.47 1.61
CA ALA A 470 -26.65 39.02 1.50
C ALA A 470 -27.96 38.31 1.89
N ALA A 471 -28.63 38.73 2.96
CA ALA A 471 -29.92 38.18 3.38
C ALA A 471 -31.03 38.41 2.33
N ASP A 472 -31.10 39.61 1.74
CA ASP A 472 -32.02 39.93 0.63
C ASP A 472 -31.78 39.03 -0.59
N PHE A 473 -30.51 38.77 -0.93
CA PHE A 473 -30.18 37.88 -2.04
C PHE A 473 -30.38 36.39 -1.71
N GLU A 474 -30.18 35.98 -0.47
CA GLU A 474 -30.47 34.63 0.00
C GLU A 474 -31.96 34.32 -0.11
N GLU A 475 -32.83 35.22 0.35
CA GLU A 475 -34.29 35.08 0.20
C GLU A 475 -34.67 34.95 -1.28
N TYR A 476 -34.06 35.76 -2.14
CA TYR A 476 -34.24 35.66 -3.59
C TYR A 476 -33.74 34.33 -4.18
N LEU A 477 -32.59 33.80 -3.73
CA LEU A 477 -32.08 32.50 -4.17
C LEU A 477 -33.05 31.37 -3.82
N VAL A 478 -33.64 31.40 -2.63
CA VAL A 478 -34.63 30.41 -2.18
C VAL A 478 -35.92 30.51 -3.02
N GLN A 479 -36.43 31.73 -3.24
CA GLN A 479 -37.73 31.95 -3.88
C GLN A 479 -37.69 31.88 -5.42
N ALA A 480 -36.69 32.49 -6.04
CA ALA A 480 -36.63 32.64 -7.51
C ALA A 480 -35.79 31.56 -8.20
N CYS A 481 -34.84 30.94 -7.48
CA CYS A 481 -33.95 29.92 -8.04
C CYS A 481 -34.28 28.48 -7.58
N GLU A 482 -35.44 28.24 -6.94
CA GLU A 482 -35.88 26.91 -6.45
C GLU A 482 -35.76 25.79 -7.50
N TYR A 483 -36.01 26.10 -8.77
CA TYR A 483 -35.97 25.15 -9.87
C TYR A 483 -34.55 24.84 -10.38
N MET A 484 -33.58 25.66 -10.00
CA MET A 484 -32.18 25.54 -10.41
C MET A 484 -31.28 25.08 -9.27
N VAL A 485 -31.62 25.48 -8.04
CA VAL A 485 -30.80 25.30 -6.85
C VAL A 485 -31.61 24.57 -5.78
N LYS A 486 -31.08 23.44 -5.29
CA LYS A 486 -31.63 22.66 -4.19
C LYS A 486 -30.85 23.01 -2.92
N ILE A 487 -31.57 23.21 -1.82
CA ILE A 487 -31.00 23.32 -0.48
C ILE A 487 -31.23 22.00 0.24
N ASP A 488 -30.15 21.33 0.63
CA ASP A 488 -30.18 20.04 1.33
C ASP A 488 -29.21 20.11 2.52
N ASN A 489 -29.67 19.81 3.74
CA ASN A 489 -28.88 19.88 4.98
C ASN A 489 -28.00 21.15 5.11
N ASN A 490 -28.60 22.33 4.88
CA ASN A 490 -27.91 23.63 4.93
C ASN A 490 -26.79 23.85 3.89
N SER A 491 -26.79 23.05 2.81
CA SER A 491 -25.87 23.20 1.67
C SER A 491 -26.62 23.51 0.37
N VAL A 492 -25.98 24.28 -0.51
CA VAL A 492 -26.54 24.71 -1.79
C VAL A 492 -25.94 23.92 -2.93
N GLN A 493 -26.78 23.31 -3.76
CA GLN A 493 -26.36 22.54 -4.93
C GLN A 493 -27.27 22.77 -6.14
N PHE A 494 -26.79 22.50 -7.34
CA PHE A 494 -27.66 22.49 -8.52
C PHE A 494 -28.66 21.31 -8.46
N VAL A 495 -29.94 21.59 -8.80
CA VAL A 495 -31.01 20.58 -8.81
C VAL A 495 -30.69 19.45 -9.79
N HIS A 496 -30.20 19.79 -10.99
CA HIS A 496 -29.87 18.84 -12.04
C HIS A 496 -28.48 19.10 -12.63
N VAL A 497 -27.73 18.03 -12.89
CA VAL A 497 -26.37 18.08 -13.46
C VAL A 497 -26.36 18.77 -14.83
N SER A 498 -27.45 18.67 -15.61
CA SER A 498 -27.59 19.38 -16.90
C SER A 498 -27.52 20.90 -16.80
N VAL A 499 -27.84 21.51 -15.64
CA VAL A 499 -27.70 22.97 -15.47
C VAL A 499 -26.22 23.35 -15.42
N LYS A 500 -25.40 22.56 -14.74
CA LYS A 500 -23.93 22.69 -14.72
C LYS A 500 -23.34 22.45 -16.12
N ASP A 501 -23.88 21.49 -16.87
CA ASP A 501 -23.47 21.21 -18.26
C ASP A 501 -23.79 22.38 -19.20
N MET A 502 -24.99 22.96 -19.14
CA MET A 502 -25.33 24.14 -19.95
C MET A 502 -24.47 25.37 -19.66
N LEU A 503 -24.01 25.52 -18.41
CA LEU A 503 -23.11 26.60 -17.99
C LEU A 503 -21.63 26.28 -18.24
N SER A 504 -21.30 25.11 -18.77
CA SER A 504 -19.93 24.66 -19.06
C SER A 504 -19.65 24.31 -20.52
N MET A 505 -20.67 23.95 -21.33
CA MET A 505 -20.49 23.58 -22.73
C MET A 505 -20.10 24.77 -23.63
N SER A 506 -19.25 24.49 -24.61
CA SER A 506 -19.00 25.36 -25.75
C SER A 506 -20.30 25.55 -26.55
N LEU A 507 -20.57 26.81 -26.92
CA LEU A 507 -21.83 27.37 -27.46
C LEU A 507 -22.39 26.72 -28.76
N GLY A 508 -21.89 25.56 -29.21
CA GLY A 508 -22.14 25.02 -30.56
C GLY A 508 -23.47 24.27 -30.80
N MET A 509 -24.21 23.87 -29.76
CA MET A 509 -25.38 22.98 -29.89
C MET A 509 -26.75 23.64 -29.63
N HIS A 510 -26.79 24.94 -29.33
CA HIS A 510 -28.03 25.64 -28.92
C HIS A 510 -28.48 26.71 -29.92
N SER A 511 -29.78 27.04 -29.91
CA SER A 511 -30.35 28.10 -30.76
C SER A 511 -29.68 29.47 -30.49
N PRO A 512 -29.61 30.39 -31.48
CA PRO A 512 -28.93 31.69 -31.32
C PRO A 512 -29.48 32.54 -30.16
N ARG A 513 -30.77 32.39 -29.86
CA ARG A 513 -31.44 33.07 -28.75
C ARG A 513 -30.96 32.55 -27.38
N ASN A 514 -30.76 31.25 -27.25
CA ASN A 514 -30.26 30.62 -26.02
C ASN A 514 -28.78 30.91 -25.80
N GLN A 515 -27.99 30.97 -26.88
CA GLN A 515 -26.58 31.37 -26.81
C GLN A 515 -26.42 32.76 -26.21
N SER A 516 -27.27 33.73 -26.59
CA SER A 516 -27.24 35.09 -26.02
C SER A 516 -27.51 35.07 -24.50
N ILE A 517 -28.55 34.36 -24.05
CA ILE A 517 -28.94 34.32 -22.64
C ILE A 517 -27.88 33.60 -21.79
N ILE A 518 -27.32 32.49 -22.30
CA ILE A 518 -26.29 31.72 -21.62
C ILE A 518 -24.97 32.52 -21.56
N SER A 519 -24.59 33.19 -22.65
CA SER A 519 -23.35 34.00 -22.72
C SER A 519 -23.29 35.11 -21.68
N GLU A 520 -24.45 35.69 -21.32
CA GLU A 520 -24.51 36.74 -20.29
C GLU A 520 -24.17 36.21 -18.89
N LEU A 521 -24.44 34.93 -18.63
CA LEU A 521 -24.30 34.27 -17.32
C LEU A 521 -23.09 33.34 -17.23
N THR A 522 -22.50 32.94 -18.35
CA THR A 522 -21.29 32.12 -18.35
C THR A 522 -20.04 32.95 -18.08
N VAL A 523 -19.14 32.41 -17.28
CA VAL A 523 -17.80 32.94 -17.04
C VAL A 523 -16.80 31.85 -17.46
N SER A 524 -15.66 32.23 -18.05
CA SER A 524 -14.61 31.25 -18.36
C SER A 524 -14.07 30.60 -17.08
N ASN A 525 -13.46 29.41 -17.17
CA ASN A 525 -12.91 28.76 -15.98
C ASN A 525 -11.79 29.60 -15.33
N SER A 526 -10.91 30.22 -16.12
CA SER A 526 -9.83 31.09 -15.63
C SER A 526 -10.37 32.34 -14.93
N GLU A 527 -11.36 33.03 -15.50
CA GLU A 527 -11.99 34.19 -14.87
C GLU A 527 -12.74 33.80 -13.60
N GLY A 528 -13.44 32.66 -13.60
CA GLY A 528 -14.14 32.17 -12.42
C GLY A 528 -13.19 31.88 -11.26
N GLN A 529 -12.02 31.28 -11.54
CA GLN A 529 -10.98 31.05 -10.54
C GLN A 529 -10.38 32.36 -10.02
N SER A 530 -10.19 33.36 -10.88
CA SER A 530 -9.74 34.69 -10.44
C SER A 530 -10.79 35.41 -9.59
N ILE A 531 -12.08 35.29 -9.90
CA ILE A 531 -13.17 35.82 -9.08
C ILE A 531 -13.14 35.17 -7.69
N MET A 532 -13.01 33.85 -7.62
CA MET A 532 -12.92 33.14 -6.35
C MET A 532 -11.69 33.54 -5.53
N LEU A 533 -10.52 33.70 -6.16
CA LEU A 533 -9.32 34.20 -5.49
C LEU A 533 -9.57 35.60 -4.91
N ASN A 534 -10.17 36.51 -5.68
CA ASN A 534 -10.49 37.85 -5.21
C ASN A 534 -11.48 37.84 -4.05
N ILE A 535 -12.49 36.96 -4.07
CA ILE A 535 -13.43 36.77 -2.95
C ILE A 535 -12.65 36.35 -1.71
N CYS A 536 -11.82 35.31 -1.78
CA CYS A 536 -11.05 34.85 -0.64
C CYS A 536 -10.14 35.95 -0.05
N LEU A 537 -9.47 36.72 -0.91
CA LEU A 537 -8.62 37.84 -0.47
C LEU A 537 -9.43 38.97 0.16
N LYS A 538 -10.59 39.33 -0.41
CA LYS A 538 -11.50 40.30 0.19
C LYS A 538 -12.00 39.83 1.55
N THR A 539 -12.44 38.58 1.68
CA THR A 539 -12.89 37.99 2.96
C THR A 539 -11.80 38.08 4.02
N MET A 540 -10.56 37.70 3.70
CA MET A 540 -9.44 37.81 4.63
C MET A 540 -9.08 39.26 4.97
N HIS A 541 -9.28 40.21 4.04
CA HIS A 541 -9.08 41.64 4.31
C HIS A 541 -10.17 42.26 5.21
N LEU A 542 -11.41 41.79 5.13
CA LEU A 542 -12.53 42.25 5.96
C LEU A 542 -12.38 41.90 7.43
N GLU A 543 -11.64 40.83 7.71
CA GLU A 543 -11.37 40.35 9.06
C GLU A 543 -10.29 41.18 9.80
N ARG A 544 -10.08 42.46 9.46
CA ARG A 544 -9.15 43.31 10.22
C ARG A 544 -9.66 43.51 11.65
N ARG A 545 -8.93 43.00 12.65
CA ARG A 545 -9.12 43.28 14.08
C ARG A 545 -7.84 43.81 14.72
N SER A 546 -7.95 44.26 15.97
CA SER A 546 -6.77 44.50 16.78
C SER A 546 -6.00 43.18 16.99
N PRO A 547 -4.65 43.19 16.93
CA PRO A 547 -3.83 42.00 17.11
C PRO A 547 -4.12 41.25 18.41
N GLU A 548 -4.46 41.95 19.48
CA GLU A 548 -4.75 41.39 20.81
C GLU A 548 -6.06 40.60 20.81
N SER A 549 -7.11 41.15 20.20
CA SER A 549 -8.41 40.47 20.06
C SER A 549 -8.32 39.23 19.17
N TRP A 550 -7.49 39.30 18.10
CA TRP A 550 -7.27 38.15 17.25
C TRP A 550 -6.45 37.05 17.94
N LEU A 551 -5.49 37.43 18.81
CA LEU A 551 -4.71 36.46 19.57
C LEU A 551 -5.55 35.71 20.60
N GLU A 552 -6.45 36.42 21.30
CA GLU A 552 -7.39 35.83 22.25
C GLU A 552 -8.35 34.85 21.58
N THR A 553 -8.92 35.26 20.43
CA THR A 553 -9.81 34.40 19.62
C THR A 553 -9.09 33.18 19.04
N TYR A 554 -7.86 33.35 18.55
CA TYR A 554 -7.02 32.22 18.10
C TYR A 554 -6.65 31.30 19.27
N GLY A 555 -6.33 31.84 20.44
CA GLY A 555 -6.02 31.07 21.65
C GLY A 555 -7.20 30.21 22.10
N ALA A 556 -8.40 30.79 22.17
CA ALA A 556 -9.63 30.08 22.51
C ALA A 556 -9.94 28.95 21.50
N MET A 557 -9.74 29.21 20.20
CA MET A 557 -9.92 28.20 19.15
C MET A 557 -8.90 27.06 19.25
N ALA A 558 -7.61 27.38 19.46
CA ALA A 558 -6.56 26.37 19.59
C ALA A 558 -6.78 25.48 20.83
N GLU A 559 -7.30 26.05 21.92
CA GLU A 559 -7.68 25.30 23.12
C GLU A 559 -8.92 24.42 22.90
N ALA A 560 -9.94 24.92 22.21
CA ALA A 560 -11.11 24.13 21.82
C ALA A 560 -10.74 22.93 20.93
N LEU A 561 -9.87 23.15 19.93
CA LEU A 561 -9.35 22.09 19.06
C LEU A 561 -8.50 21.06 19.80
N ARG A 562 -7.68 21.53 20.75
CA ARG A 562 -6.86 20.65 21.60
C ARG A 562 -7.75 19.80 22.51
N SER A 563 -8.75 20.39 23.14
CA SER A 563 -9.75 19.69 23.98
C SER A 563 -10.51 18.62 23.17
N LEU A 564 -10.96 18.97 21.94
CA LEU A 564 -11.58 18.02 21.02
C LEU A 564 -10.63 16.85 20.69
N ARG A 565 -9.37 17.13 20.31
CA ARG A 565 -8.38 16.08 20.01
C ARG A 565 -8.04 15.21 21.22
N GLU A 566 -7.94 15.78 22.42
CA GLU A 566 -7.72 15.05 23.67
C GLU A 566 -8.92 14.14 24.00
N THR A 567 -10.15 14.55 23.67
CA THR A 567 -11.35 13.72 23.83
C THR A 567 -11.30 12.45 22.98
N PHE A 568 -10.56 12.47 21.86
CA PHE A 568 -10.42 11.35 20.93
C PHE A 568 -9.06 10.61 21.03
N SER A 569 -8.20 10.92 22.01
CA SER A 569 -6.80 10.43 22.07
C SER A 569 -6.63 8.94 22.47
N GLY A 570 -7.55 8.07 22.07
CA GLY A 570 -7.51 6.62 22.32
C GLY A 570 -8.24 5.75 21.29
N LEU A 571 -8.92 6.34 20.30
CA LEU A 571 -9.63 5.65 19.23
C LEU A 571 -9.26 6.30 17.90
N VAL A 572 -8.97 5.50 16.87
CA VAL A 572 -8.86 6.03 15.49
C VAL A 572 -10.24 6.54 15.10
N PRO A 573 -10.44 7.84 14.84
CA PRO A 573 -11.75 8.38 14.54
C PRO A 573 -12.25 7.84 13.19
N ASN A 574 -13.51 7.39 13.14
CA ASN A 574 -14.17 7.00 11.89
C ASN A 574 -14.36 8.23 10.98
N HIS A 575 -14.53 8.01 9.66
CA HIS A 575 -14.76 9.10 8.69
C HIS A 575 -15.90 10.04 9.10
N GLU A 576 -17.00 9.50 9.63
CA GLU A 576 -18.15 10.28 10.11
C GLU A 576 -17.82 11.13 11.36
N GLN A 577 -16.89 10.67 12.20
CA GLN A 577 -16.41 11.42 13.36
C GLN A 577 -15.44 12.53 12.94
N LEU A 578 -14.61 12.31 11.92
CA LEU A 578 -13.75 13.34 11.32
C LEU A 578 -14.60 14.44 10.66
N THR A 579 -15.66 14.08 9.92
CA THR A 579 -16.58 15.08 9.35
C THR A 579 -17.31 15.87 10.43
N GLN A 580 -17.71 15.24 11.54
CA GLN A 580 -18.31 15.95 12.68
C GLN A 580 -17.31 16.90 13.35
N ILE A 581 -16.04 16.50 13.53
CA ILE A 581 -14.99 17.37 14.05
C ILE A 581 -14.76 18.56 13.12
N ASP A 582 -14.75 18.33 11.80
CA ASP A 582 -14.62 19.37 10.78
C ASP A 582 -15.79 20.36 10.83
N GLU A 583 -17.03 19.87 10.92
CA GLU A 583 -18.24 20.69 11.02
C GLU A 583 -18.26 21.53 12.30
N ILE A 584 -17.93 20.93 13.45
CA ILE A 584 -17.85 21.62 14.75
C ILE A 584 -16.75 22.70 14.70
N THR A 585 -15.60 22.36 14.13
CA THR A 585 -14.48 23.31 13.97
C THR A 585 -14.87 24.47 13.07
N ASN A 586 -15.51 24.20 11.94
CA ASN A 586 -15.95 25.24 10.99
C ASN A 586 -17.00 26.14 11.62
N SER A 587 -17.99 25.56 12.30
CA SER A 587 -19.03 26.31 13.01
C SER A 587 -18.44 27.21 14.10
N HIS A 588 -17.44 26.72 14.85
CA HIS A 588 -16.76 27.52 15.85
C HIS A 588 -16.00 28.70 15.23
N VAL A 589 -15.25 28.46 14.16
CA VAL A 589 -14.55 29.53 13.41
C VAL A 589 -15.53 30.55 12.84
N GLU A 590 -16.63 30.10 12.27
CA GLU A 590 -17.67 30.96 11.70
C GLU A 590 -18.34 31.82 12.76
N SER A 591 -18.67 31.26 13.94
CA SER A 591 -19.25 32.02 15.05
C SER A 591 -18.33 33.11 15.60
N MET A 592 -17.01 32.94 15.43
CA MET A 592 -16.00 33.89 15.86
C MET A 592 -15.56 34.85 14.75
N SER A 593 -15.95 34.64 13.49
CA SER A 593 -15.59 35.42 12.30
C SER A 593 -16.54 36.61 12.07
N LYS A 594 -16.06 37.70 11.45
CA LYS A 594 -16.93 38.80 10.99
C LYS A 594 -17.75 38.37 9.76
N THR A 595 -17.22 37.42 8.98
CA THR A 595 -17.79 36.89 7.74
C THR A 595 -17.88 35.37 7.79
N SER A 596 -19.07 34.82 7.46
CA SER A 596 -19.34 33.37 7.43
C SER A 596 -18.46 32.57 6.46
N CYS A 597 -17.65 33.23 5.63
CA CYS A 597 -16.83 32.65 4.58
C CYS A 597 -15.34 32.51 4.95
N LEU A 598 -14.93 32.92 6.16
CA LEU A 598 -13.50 32.99 6.53
C LEU A 598 -12.81 31.62 6.49
N ALA A 599 -13.44 30.58 7.03
CA ALA A 599 -12.88 29.23 7.06
C ALA A 599 -12.61 28.71 5.63
N TYR A 600 -13.57 28.92 4.73
CA TYR A 600 -13.43 28.59 3.32
C TYR A 600 -12.29 29.37 2.66
N ALA A 601 -12.26 30.69 2.85
CA ALA A 601 -11.27 31.57 2.24
C ALA A 601 -9.85 31.17 2.65
N VAL A 602 -9.62 30.94 3.95
CA VAL A 602 -8.31 30.59 4.51
C VAL A 602 -7.82 29.22 4.04
N ARG A 603 -8.72 28.24 3.86
CA ARG A 603 -8.36 26.91 3.33
C ARG A 603 -7.99 26.94 1.84
N ASN A 604 -8.78 27.63 1.03
CA ASN A 604 -8.78 27.42 -0.42
C ASN A 604 -8.06 28.50 -1.23
N TRP A 605 -7.75 29.68 -0.66
CA TRP A 605 -7.20 30.80 -1.44
C TRP A 605 -5.93 30.46 -2.23
N PHE A 606 -5.02 29.65 -1.65
CA PHE A 606 -3.76 29.32 -2.32
C PHE A 606 -3.96 28.33 -3.48
N GLN A 607 -4.88 27.37 -3.35
CA GLN A 607 -5.23 26.49 -4.46
C GLN A 607 -5.83 27.30 -5.62
N ARG A 608 -6.72 28.25 -5.31
CA ARG A 608 -7.32 29.15 -6.32
C ARG A 608 -6.28 30.06 -6.97
N TYR A 609 -5.27 30.51 -6.22
CA TYR A 609 -4.13 31.25 -6.78
C TYR A 609 -3.37 30.45 -7.85
N LYS A 610 -3.11 29.17 -7.62
CA LYS A 610 -2.43 28.30 -8.58
C LYS A 610 -3.26 28.09 -9.86
N GLU A 611 -4.57 27.94 -9.73
CA GLU A 611 -5.49 27.69 -10.85
C GLU A 611 -5.82 28.96 -11.66
N ALA A 612 -5.72 30.16 -11.07
CA ALA A 612 -6.15 31.42 -11.68
C ALA A 612 -5.13 32.09 -12.63
N SER A 613 -3.88 31.63 -12.72
CA SER A 613 -2.80 32.28 -13.50
C SER A 613 -2.71 33.82 -13.26
N PRO A 614 -2.36 34.24 -12.04
CA PRO A 614 -2.58 35.60 -11.55
C PRO A 614 -1.67 36.67 -12.21
N SER A 615 -2.16 37.91 -12.20
CA SER A 615 -1.44 39.09 -12.68
C SER A 615 -0.42 39.62 -11.66
N VAL A 616 0.57 40.39 -12.12
CA VAL A 616 1.61 40.98 -11.25
C VAL A 616 1.00 41.86 -10.14
N GLU A 617 -0.13 42.52 -10.41
CA GLU A 617 -0.84 43.33 -9.41
C GLU A 617 -1.47 42.48 -8.30
N GLN A 618 -2.02 41.31 -8.64
CA GLN A 618 -2.57 40.37 -7.66
C GLN A 618 -1.46 39.79 -6.78
N ASP A 619 -0.31 39.47 -7.37
CA ASP A 619 0.88 39.00 -6.63
C ASP A 619 1.30 40.03 -5.57
N VAL A 620 1.38 41.31 -5.94
CA VAL A 620 1.74 42.40 -5.01
C VAL A 620 0.72 42.54 -3.87
N LYS A 621 -0.58 42.44 -4.16
CA LYS A 621 -1.65 42.51 -3.14
C LYS A 621 -1.52 41.37 -2.13
N ILE A 622 -1.30 40.15 -2.60
CA ILE A 622 -1.12 38.97 -1.74
C ILE A 622 0.13 39.11 -0.88
N ILE A 623 1.25 39.50 -1.48
CA ILE A 623 2.53 39.69 -0.80
C ILE A 623 2.42 40.73 0.31
N ASN A 624 1.79 41.88 0.02
CA ASN A 624 1.53 42.92 1.02
C ASN A 624 0.63 42.38 2.13
N PHE A 625 -0.43 41.63 1.81
CA PHE A 625 -1.33 41.05 2.82
C PHE A 625 -0.63 40.03 3.73
N LEU A 626 0.11 39.07 3.17
CA LEU A 626 0.81 38.03 3.94
C LEU A 626 1.92 38.60 4.85
N SER A 627 2.41 39.81 4.56
CA SER A 627 3.36 40.52 5.42
C SER A 627 2.71 41.16 6.66
N THR A 628 1.40 41.37 6.65
CA THR A 628 0.66 41.96 7.78
C THR A 628 0.45 40.96 8.92
N MET A 629 0.21 41.46 10.14
CA MET A 629 -0.12 40.62 11.29
C MET A 629 -1.39 39.78 11.03
N ASN A 630 -2.39 40.32 10.35
CA ASN A 630 -3.60 39.57 9.99
C ASN A 630 -3.31 38.43 9.00
N GLY A 631 -2.42 38.64 8.03
CA GLY A 631 -1.93 37.58 7.15
C GLY A 631 -1.19 36.47 7.91
N CYS A 632 -0.40 36.84 8.92
CA CYS A 632 0.26 35.90 9.82
C CYS A 632 -0.76 35.01 10.56
N LEU A 633 -1.80 35.64 11.09
CA LEU A 633 -2.83 34.96 11.88
C LEU A 633 -3.76 34.10 11.00
N CYS A 634 -4.07 34.54 9.78
CA CYS A 634 -4.77 33.72 8.78
C CYS A 634 -3.96 32.46 8.42
N TYR A 635 -2.64 32.57 8.32
CA TYR A 635 -1.77 31.41 8.11
C TYR A 635 -1.78 30.44 9.30
N LEU A 636 -1.74 30.96 10.53
CA LEU A 636 -1.86 30.12 11.73
C LEU A 636 -3.22 29.42 11.80
N LEU A 637 -4.29 30.11 11.40
CA LEU A 637 -5.63 29.54 11.28
C LEU A 637 -5.66 28.41 10.24
N TRP A 638 -5.05 28.62 9.06
CA TRP A 638 -4.87 27.57 8.04
C TRP A 638 -4.11 26.35 8.59
N TYR A 639 -3.06 26.56 9.38
CA TYR A 639 -2.30 25.48 10.01
C TYR A 639 -3.14 24.67 11.01
N GLN A 640 -4.10 25.28 11.70
CA GLN A 640 -4.97 24.59 12.67
C GLN A 640 -6.19 23.92 12.04
N LEU A 641 -6.79 24.53 11.01
CA LEU A 641 -8.01 24.04 10.35
C LEU A 641 -7.79 22.66 9.72
N PRO A 642 -8.55 21.61 10.08
CA PRO A 642 -8.42 20.31 9.45
C PRO A 642 -8.66 20.42 7.94
N THR A 643 -7.92 19.63 7.17
CA THR A 643 -8.05 19.53 5.71
C THR A 643 -8.57 18.15 5.39
N LYS A 644 -9.52 18.01 4.46
CA LYS A 644 -10.14 16.72 4.09
C LYS A 644 -9.11 15.62 3.79
N ASP A 645 -7.95 16.01 3.28
CA ASP A 645 -6.76 15.18 3.20
C ASP A 645 -5.93 15.35 4.49
N ASP A 646 -6.30 14.69 5.59
CA ASP A 646 -5.53 14.79 6.86
C ASP A 646 -4.16 14.07 6.76
N GLY A 647 -3.89 13.38 5.64
CA GLY A 647 -2.54 12.97 5.21
C GLY A 647 -1.76 14.05 4.44
N GLY A 648 -2.41 15.16 4.05
CA GLY A 648 -1.89 16.22 3.18
C GLY A 648 -1.20 17.38 3.90
N LYS A 649 -1.41 17.56 5.22
CA LYS A 649 -0.58 18.50 5.99
C LYS A 649 0.81 17.91 6.15
N MET A 650 1.74 18.48 5.40
CA MET A 650 3.16 18.16 5.38
C MET A 650 3.69 17.78 6.79
N PRO A 651 4.02 16.49 7.05
CA PRO A 651 4.36 16.00 8.40
C PRO A 651 5.65 16.63 8.97
N HIS A 652 6.41 17.33 8.13
CA HIS A 652 7.59 18.08 8.55
C HIS A 652 7.26 19.47 9.14
N LEU A 653 6.06 20.03 8.93
CA LEU A 653 5.70 21.34 9.48
C LEU A 653 5.75 21.32 11.01
N SER A 654 5.18 20.28 11.64
CA SER A 654 5.21 20.12 13.11
C SER A 654 6.61 20.03 13.71
N ARG A 655 7.61 19.59 12.93
CA ARG A 655 9.02 19.46 13.37
C ARG A 655 9.76 20.81 13.39
N TYR A 656 9.30 21.80 12.64
CA TYR A 656 9.97 23.10 12.49
C TYR A 656 9.04 24.28 12.81
N PRO A 657 8.50 24.37 14.05
CA PRO A 657 7.60 25.45 14.44
C PRO A 657 8.26 26.83 14.35
N ALA A 658 9.57 26.90 14.60
CA ALA A 658 10.36 28.13 14.50
C ALA A 658 10.39 28.74 13.08
N ALA A 659 10.13 27.96 12.03
CA ALA A 659 10.17 28.42 10.64
C ALA A 659 8.90 29.13 10.18
N HIS A 660 7.73 28.80 10.73
CA HIS A 660 6.45 29.26 10.16
C HIS A 660 5.41 29.71 11.22
N LEU A 661 5.52 29.26 12.47
CA LEU A 661 4.57 29.59 13.54
C LEU A 661 4.94 30.84 14.36
N GLN A 662 6.07 31.50 14.08
CA GLN A 662 6.45 32.71 14.82
C GLN A 662 5.52 33.89 14.53
N LEU A 663 4.93 34.48 15.57
CA LEU A 663 4.12 35.70 15.50
C LEU A 663 5.00 36.95 15.28
N LYS A 664 5.66 37.03 14.12
CA LYS A 664 6.44 38.20 13.68
C LYS A 664 6.03 38.57 12.25
N SER A 665 5.56 39.81 12.06
CA SER A 665 5.33 40.41 10.74
C SER A 665 6.66 40.86 10.15
N SER A 666 7.41 39.93 9.58
CA SER A 666 8.65 40.19 8.85
C SER A 666 8.58 39.55 7.48
N TRP A 667 9.08 40.24 6.46
CA TRP A 667 9.20 39.73 5.09
C TRP A 667 9.93 38.38 5.02
N THR A 668 10.88 38.15 5.92
CA THR A 668 11.57 36.86 6.04
C THR A 668 10.63 35.75 6.48
N MET A 669 9.75 36.00 7.45
CA MET A 669 8.77 35.01 7.91
C MET A 669 7.69 34.76 6.85
N THR A 670 7.31 35.82 6.12
CA THR A 670 6.41 35.72 4.96
C THR A 670 6.98 34.78 3.89
N LEU A 671 8.30 34.82 3.64
CA LEU A 671 8.98 33.91 2.71
C LEU A 671 8.84 32.44 3.13
N PHE A 672 9.08 32.10 4.41
CA PHE A 672 8.90 30.73 4.92
C PHE A 672 7.44 30.25 4.81
N ARG A 673 6.48 31.12 5.11
CA ARG A 673 5.04 30.80 5.02
C ARG A 673 4.57 30.61 3.59
N ALA A 674 5.03 31.46 2.66
CA ALA A 674 4.71 31.32 1.25
C ALA A 674 5.17 29.96 0.70
N MET A 675 6.39 29.53 1.03
CA MET A 675 6.90 28.21 0.64
C MET A 675 6.17 27.04 1.31
N ALA A 676 5.69 27.22 2.54
CA ALA A 676 4.89 26.21 3.23
C ALA A 676 3.54 25.99 2.52
N LEU A 677 2.90 27.06 2.04
CA LEU A 677 1.62 26.99 1.33
C LEU A 677 1.74 26.32 -0.05
N GLY A 678 2.81 26.57 -0.80
CA GLY A 678 3.00 25.95 -2.11
C GLY A 678 4.24 26.39 -2.89
N ASP A 679 4.38 25.86 -4.10
CA ASP A 679 5.46 26.23 -5.02
C ASP A 679 5.01 27.39 -5.91
N SER A 680 5.45 28.60 -5.59
CA SER A 680 5.06 29.82 -6.30
C SER A 680 6.29 30.72 -6.53
N PRO A 681 7.07 30.48 -7.62
CA PRO A 681 8.32 31.19 -7.86
C PRO A 681 8.12 32.70 -8.06
N ARG A 682 6.97 33.14 -8.59
CA ARG A 682 6.64 34.56 -8.77
C ARG A 682 6.55 35.31 -7.45
N ILE A 683 5.84 34.75 -6.47
CA ILE A 683 5.74 35.31 -5.11
C ILE A 683 7.11 35.36 -4.44
N VAL A 684 7.88 34.27 -4.56
CA VAL A 684 9.23 34.21 -3.99
C VAL A 684 10.13 35.29 -4.59
N ARG A 685 10.23 35.40 -5.92
CA ARG A 685 11.03 36.45 -6.59
C ARG A 685 10.58 37.85 -6.18
N ALA A 686 9.28 38.11 -6.12
CA ALA A 686 8.76 39.41 -5.73
C ALA A 686 9.06 39.77 -4.26
N ILE A 687 9.11 38.77 -3.35
CA ILE A 687 9.58 38.97 -1.96
C ILE A 687 11.09 39.25 -1.94
N LEU A 688 11.89 38.50 -2.71
CA LEU A 688 13.35 38.67 -2.79
C LEU A 688 13.74 40.09 -3.26
N HIS A 689 13.03 40.65 -4.24
CA HIS A 689 13.24 42.02 -4.72
C HIS A 689 13.07 43.11 -3.64
N ARG A 690 12.46 42.80 -2.49
CA ARG A 690 12.30 43.75 -1.37
C ARG A 690 13.46 43.72 -0.37
N GLY A 691 14.57 43.06 -0.67
CA GLY A 691 15.79 43.06 0.16
C GLY A 691 15.67 42.19 1.41
N VAL A 692 15.05 41.02 1.29
CA VAL A 692 14.89 40.07 2.40
C VAL A 692 16.20 39.33 2.64
N ASN A 693 16.57 39.13 3.91
CA ASN A 693 17.71 38.28 4.25
C ASN A 693 17.43 36.81 3.88
N ILE A 694 18.01 36.36 2.77
CA ILE A 694 17.86 35.02 2.18
C ILE A 694 18.57 33.94 3.00
N ASN A 695 19.56 34.33 3.82
CA ASN A 695 20.33 33.43 4.68
C ASN A 695 19.83 33.45 6.13
N TYR A 696 18.62 33.98 6.39
CA TYR A 696 18.07 34.02 7.74
C TYR A 696 17.87 32.63 8.32
N LEU A 697 18.30 32.44 9.57
CA LEU A 697 18.14 31.17 10.28
C LEU A 697 16.89 31.20 11.15
N ALA A 698 15.86 30.47 10.76
CA ALA A 698 14.65 30.29 11.53
C ALA A 698 14.76 29.03 12.42
N GLY A 699 15.40 29.19 13.59
CA GLY A 699 15.75 28.08 14.48
C GLY A 699 16.95 27.30 13.94
N THR A 700 16.71 26.27 13.13
CA THR A 700 17.78 25.42 12.54
C THR A 700 17.75 25.39 11.01
N VAL A 701 16.81 26.09 10.38
CA VAL A 701 16.51 25.98 8.94
C VAL A 701 16.67 27.33 8.24
N THR A 702 17.24 27.33 7.04
CA THR A 702 17.36 28.49 6.14
C THR A 702 16.25 28.43 5.08
N PRO A 703 15.91 29.54 4.40
CA PRO A 703 14.95 29.52 3.29
C PRO A 703 15.30 28.47 2.23
N LEU A 704 16.60 28.30 1.95
CA LEU A 704 17.10 27.30 1.02
C LEU A 704 16.80 25.87 1.51
N SER A 705 17.13 25.52 2.76
CA SER A 705 16.80 24.19 3.27
C SER A 705 15.30 23.97 3.45
N TRP A 706 14.53 25.02 3.75
CA TRP A 706 13.08 24.97 3.83
C TRP A 706 12.40 24.63 2.50
N SER A 707 12.88 25.20 1.39
CA SER A 707 12.35 24.88 0.06
C SER A 707 12.55 23.39 -0.31
N ILE A 708 13.65 22.78 0.14
CA ILE A 708 13.92 21.34 -0.02
C ILE A 708 13.00 20.52 0.88
N ILE A 709 12.87 20.89 2.16
CA ILE A 709 11.99 20.21 3.13
C ILE A 709 10.53 20.22 2.63
N CYS A 710 10.06 21.35 2.11
CA CYS A 710 8.73 21.51 1.52
C CYS A 710 8.61 21.00 0.08
N ARG A 711 9.67 20.44 -0.52
CA ARG A 711 9.70 19.92 -1.91
C ARG A 711 9.19 20.93 -2.95
N ARG A 712 9.71 22.17 -2.92
CA ARG A 712 9.36 23.28 -3.84
C ARG A 712 10.47 23.49 -4.86
N ARG A 713 10.37 22.87 -6.05
CA ARG A 713 11.44 22.89 -7.07
C ARG A 713 11.65 24.26 -7.67
N ASP A 714 10.57 24.94 -8.06
CA ASP A 714 10.67 26.22 -8.77
C ASP A 714 11.06 27.35 -7.83
N SER A 715 10.53 27.32 -6.59
CA SER A 715 10.91 28.25 -5.53
C SER A 715 12.37 28.06 -5.11
N PHE A 716 12.88 26.82 -5.07
CA PHE A 716 14.30 26.53 -4.82
C PHE A 716 15.18 27.12 -5.93
N GLN A 717 14.81 26.95 -7.20
CA GLN A 717 15.53 27.56 -8.33
C GLN A 717 15.53 29.10 -8.24
N ALA A 718 14.39 29.70 -7.89
CA ALA A 718 14.28 31.15 -7.71
C ALA A 718 15.16 31.70 -6.57
N LEU A 719 15.41 30.91 -5.51
CA LEU A 719 16.35 31.28 -4.44
C LEU A 719 17.80 31.23 -4.92
N LEU A 720 18.16 30.22 -5.72
CA LEU A 720 19.51 30.07 -6.28
C LEU A 720 19.87 31.12 -7.34
N GLU A 721 18.88 31.73 -8.00
CA GLU A 721 19.07 32.85 -8.94
C GLU A 721 19.62 34.13 -8.23
N SER A 722 19.54 34.21 -6.90
CA SER A 722 20.04 35.36 -6.14
C SER A 722 21.55 35.28 -5.86
N ASN A 723 22.28 36.35 -6.14
CA ASN A 723 23.73 36.45 -5.90
C ASN A 723 24.12 36.46 -4.42
N GLU A 724 23.18 36.73 -3.51
CA GLU A 724 23.43 36.85 -2.06
C GLU A 724 23.30 35.52 -1.30
N ILE A 725 22.99 34.42 -1.99
CA ILE A 725 22.71 33.14 -1.34
C ILE A 725 23.98 32.42 -0.88
N GLU A 726 24.05 32.09 0.41
CA GLU A 726 25.14 31.30 0.98
C GLU A 726 24.72 29.83 1.06
N VAL A 727 25.08 29.06 0.04
CA VAL A 727 24.63 27.66 -0.12
C VAL A 727 25.04 26.74 1.04
N ASN A 728 26.21 27.01 1.64
CA ASN A 728 26.77 26.25 2.76
C ASN A 728 26.32 26.79 4.13
N TYR A 729 25.57 27.88 4.20
CA TYR A 729 25.20 28.48 5.48
C TYR A 729 24.19 27.59 6.21
N HIS A 730 24.55 27.17 7.43
CA HIS A 730 23.72 26.33 8.28
C HIS A 730 24.03 26.56 9.77
N ALA A 731 23.11 26.15 10.65
CA ALA A 731 23.37 26.19 12.10
C ALA A 731 24.45 25.17 12.49
N TYR A 732 25.28 25.49 13.50
CA TYR A 732 26.35 24.60 13.97
C TYR A 732 25.79 23.22 14.36
N ARG A 733 26.38 22.15 13.82
CA ARG A 733 25.97 20.74 14.01
C ARG A 733 24.50 20.44 13.62
N GLN A 734 23.93 21.21 12.70
CA GLN A 734 22.60 20.97 12.13
C GLN A 734 22.72 20.67 10.64
N ARG A 735 21.66 20.12 10.06
CA ARG A 735 21.61 19.74 8.65
C ARG A 735 21.72 20.96 7.74
N ALA A 736 22.74 20.95 6.88
CA ALA A 736 22.85 21.90 5.76
C ALA A 736 21.83 21.58 4.65
N SER A 737 21.67 22.50 3.69
CA SER A 737 20.86 22.34 2.47
C SER A 737 21.14 21.00 1.76
N ILE A 738 22.41 20.64 1.60
CA ILE A 738 22.86 19.40 0.98
C ILE A 738 22.48 18.14 1.79
N HIS A 739 22.40 18.21 3.12
CA HIS A 739 21.92 17.09 3.95
C HIS A 739 20.43 16.84 3.74
N HIS A 740 19.64 17.92 3.61
CA HIS A 740 18.22 17.79 3.31
C HIS A 740 18.00 17.23 1.91
N ALA A 741 18.78 17.68 0.92
CA ALA A 741 18.75 17.10 -0.43
C ALA A 741 19.14 15.61 -0.45
N ALA A 742 20.12 15.21 0.37
CA ALA A 742 20.52 13.82 0.53
C ALA A 742 19.41 12.92 1.10
N SER A 743 18.52 13.46 1.92
CA SER A 743 17.39 12.72 2.48
C SER A 743 16.23 12.51 1.50
N CYS A 744 16.19 13.25 0.38
CA CYS A 744 15.13 13.15 -0.62
C CYS A 744 15.32 11.93 -1.54
N THR A 745 14.62 10.84 -1.28
CA THR A 745 14.76 9.56 -2.01
C THR A 745 14.20 9.57 -3.44
N GLU A 746 13.15 10.35 -3.69
CA GLU A 746 12.41 10.35 -4.96
C GLU A 746 12.92 11.41 -5.95
N ASP A 747 13.68 12.39 -5.45
CA ASP A 747 14.02 13.59 -6.22
C ASP A 747 15.50 13.96 -6.12
N THR A 748 16.24 13.76 -7.21
CA THR A 748 17.66 14.14 -7.33
C THR A 748 17.87 15.58 -7.77
N PHE A 749 16.82 16.28 -8.19
CA PHE A 749 16.91 17.64 -8.74
C PHE A 749 17.65 18.60 -7.80
N TYR A 750 17.28 18.61 -6.51
CA TYR A 750 17.89 19.48 -5.51
C TYR A 750 19.38 19.20 -5.35
N MET A 751 19.77 17.92 -5.38
CA MET A 751 21.16 17.53 -5.21
C MET A 751 22.01 17.91 -6.43
N GLU A 752 21.51 17.69 -7.64
CA GLU A 752 22.22 18.04 -8.87
C GLU A 752 22.50 19.55 -8.95
N ARG A 753 21.49 20.37 -8.67
CA ARG A 753 21.64 21.83 -8.65
C ARG A 753 22.59 22.33 -7.58
N LEU A 754 22.62 21.72 -6.39
CA LEU A 754 23.59 22.09 -5.35
C LEU A 754 25.03 21.69 -5.72
N LEU A 755 25.22 20.56 -6.40
CA LEU A 755 26.54 20.06 -6.81
C LEU A 755 27.14 20.80 -8.02
N GLU A 756 26.35 21.59 -8.75
CA GLU A 756 26.85 22.49 -9.80
C GLU A 756 27.67 23.67 -9.24
N PHE A 757 27.51 24.00 -7.96
CA PHE A 757 28.28 25.07 -7.32
C PHE A 757 29.69 24.61 -6.98
N THR A 758 30.71 25.32 -7.48
CA THR A 758 32.13 24.97 -7.29
C THR A 758 32.60 24.99 -5.84
N ASN A 759 31.90 25.74 -4.97
CA ASN A 759 32.28 25.97 -3.57
C ASN A 759 31.40 25.21 -2.57
N ILE A 760 30.59 24.24 -3.01
CA ILE A 760 29.73 23.46 -2.13
C ILE A 760 30.56 22.57 -1.19
N ASP A 761 30.28 22.62 0.11
CA ASP A 761 30.90 21.72 1.08
C ASP A 761 30.18 20.37 1.10
N VAL A 762 30.68 19.45 0.27
CA VAL A 762 30.15 18.08 0.17
C VAL A 762 30.43 17.22 1.42
N ASN A 763 31.29 17.67 2.32
CA ASN A 763 31.62 16.97 3.57
C ASN A 763 31.13 17.74 4.81
N ALA A 764 30.18 18.67 4.65
CA ALA A 764 29.61 19.46 5.74
C ALA A 764 29.15 18.56 6.90
N LEU A 765 29.35 18.99 8.14
CA LEU A 765 29.01 18.22 9.34
C LEU A 765 27.60 18.56 9.85
N GLY A 766 26.67 17.62 9.70
CA GLY A 766 25.32 17.69 10.27
C GLY A 766 25.17 16.96 11.61
N ASP A 767 23.91 16.85 12.05
CA ASP A 767 23.48 16.14 13.27
C ASP A 767 23.74 14.61 13.21
N THR A 768 23.70 14.07 12.00
CA THR A 768 23.72 12.64 11.68
C THR A 768 24.96 12.23 10.88
N GLY A 769 25.95 13.13 10.78
CA GLY A 769 27.17 12.96 10.00
C GLY A 769 27.18 13.81 8.73
N THR A 770 27.97 13.40 7.74
CA THR A 770 28.10 14.06 6.43
C THR A 770 26.88 13.83 5.53
N PRO A 771 26.70 14.56 4.41
CA PRO A 771 25.59 14.33 3.49
C PRO A 771 25.55 12.91 2.94
N LEU A 772 26.72 12.27 2.79
CA LEU A 772 26.83 10.88 2.37
C LEU A 772 26.27 9.91 3.42
N HIS A 773 26.47 10.17 4.72
CA HIS A 773 25.83 9.37 5.78
C HIS A 773 24.31 9.44 5.68
N VAL A 774 23.76 10.65 5.49
CA VAL A 774 22.31 10.87 5.38
C VAL A 774 21.74 10.19 4.13
N ALA A 775 22.44 10.26 2.99
CA ALA A 775 22.01 9.60 1.77
C ALA A 775 21.96 8.06 1.92
N ILE A 776 22.96 7.47 2.59
CA ILE A 776 22.99 6.04 2.89
C ILE A 776 21.89 5.66 3.89
N SER A 777 21.68 6.45 4.95
CA SER A 777 20.64 6.18 5.96
C SER A 777 19.23 6.27 5.36
N SER A 778 19.04 7.23 4.45
CA SER A 778 17.76 7.48 3.80
C SER A 778 17.52 6.56 2.60
N LYS A 779 18.47 5.67 2.25
CA LYS A 779 18.38 4.75 1.10
C LYS A 779 18.28 5.44 -0.26
N ASN A 780 18.87 6.62 -0.41
CA ASN A 780 18.86 7.41 -1.64
C ASN A 780 20.00 6.99 -2.60
N ILE A 781 19.77 5.93 -3.39
CA ILE A 781 20.82 5.36 -4.28
C ILE A 781 21.36 6.38 -5.28
N GLN A 782 20.46 7.13 -5.93
CA GLN A 782 20.86 8.11 -6.94
C GLN A 782 21.62 9.28 -6.32
N GLY A 783 21.21 9.74 -5.14
CA GLY A 783 21.92 10.79 -4.42
C GLY A 783 23.33 10.37 -4.00
N VAL A 784 23.50 9.12 -3.56
CA VAL A 784 24.84 8.58 -3.26
C VAL A 784 25.72 8.55 -4.52
N ASP A 785 25.20 8.09 -5.66
CA ASP A 785 25.95 8.08 -6.93
C ASP A 785 26.44 9.49 -7.30
N LYS A 786 25.55 10.48 -7.24
CA LYS A 786 25.87 11.88 -7.56
C LYS A 786 26.93 12.47 -6.62
N LEU A 787 26.83 12.21 -5.32
CA LEU A 787 27.85 12.62 -4.36
C LEU A 787 29.20 11.95 -4.66
N LEU A 788 29.23 10.64 -4.93
CA LEU A 788 30.49 9.93 -5.21
C LEU A 788 31.20 10.42 -6.49
N ASN A 789 30.47 10.95 -7.46
CA ASN A 789 31.07 11.53 -8.67
C ASN A 789 31.76 12.88 -8.40
N HIS A 790 31.53 13.51 -7.24
CA HIS A 790 32.15 14.78 -6.91
C HIS A 790 33.57 14.57 -6.34
N PRO A 791 34.61 15.22 -6.89
CA PRO A 791 36.02 14.92 -6.57
C PRO A 791 36.40 15.24 -5.11
N GLY A 792 35.62 16.06 -4.42
CA GLY A 792 35.84 16.45 -3.03
C GLY A 792 35.24 15.51 -1.98
N VAL A 793 34.47 14.47 -2.35
CA VAL A 793 33.76 13.63 -1.36
C VAL A 793 34.69 12.70 -0.61
N ASN A 794 34.63 12.73 0.73
CA ASN A 794 35.41 11.87 1.59
C ASN A 794 34.55 10.73 2.18
N ILE A 795 34.70 9.54 1.60
CA ILE A 795 34.00 8.31 2.01
C ILE A 795 34.50 7.71 3.34
N TYR A 796 35.66 8.15 3.83
CA TYR A 796 36.30 7.65 5.06
C TYR A 796 36.15 8.63 6.22
N PHE A 797 35.41 9.72 6.02
CA PHE A 797 35.20 10.72 7.05
C PHE A 797 34.47 10.11 8.25
N LYS A 798 35.07 10.17 9.44
CA LYS A 798 34.44 9.72 10.69
C LYS A 798 33.88 10.93 11.43
N ALA A 799 32.56 10.97 11.59
CA ALA A 799 31.90 11.96 12.43
C ALA A 799 31.89 11.50 13.91
N ASP A 800 31.12 12.17 14.77
CA ASP A 800 30.95 11.84 16.20
C ASP A 800 30.42 10.41 16.45
N MET A 801 29.84 9.76 15.42
CA MET A 801 29.29 8.39 15.48
C MET A 801 30.36 7.27 15.38
N GLU A 802 31.66 7.60 15.29
CA GLU A 802 32.81 6.70 15.03
C GLU A 802 32.74 5.83 13.74
N GLU A 803 31.59 5.79 13.07
CA GLU A 803 31.32 5.08 11.83
C GLU A 803 31.54 5.99 10.61
N SER A 804 32.16 5.45 9.57
CA SER A 804 32.34 6.12 8.27
C SER A 804 31.20 5.77 7.30
N PRO A 805 30.93 6.57 6.25
CA PRO A 805 29.95 6.23 5.21
C PRO A 805 30.26 4.88 4.57
N TYR A 806 31.55 4.61 4.35
CA TYR A 806 32.04 3.33 3.84
C TYR A 806 31.67 2.15 4.74
N SER A 807 31.89 2.23 6.05
CA SER A 807 31.51 1.16 6.99
C SER A 807 30.00 1.01 7.14
N MET A 808 29.25 2.12 7.09
CA MET A 808 27.79 2.12 7.22
C MET A 808 27.09 1.43 6.05
N ALA A 809 27.66 1.53 4.85
CA ALA A 809 27.14 0.85 3.66
C ALA A 809 27.12 -0.70 3.82
N PHE A 810 28.01 -1.29 4.62
CA PHE A 810 28.04 -2.75 4.84
C PHE A 810 26.87 -3.29 5.68
N ARG A 811 26.07 -2.43 6.34
CA ARG A 811 24.92 -2.89 7.16
C ARG A 811 23.70 -3.32 6.33
N HIS A 812 23.63 -2.91 5.06
CA HIS A 812 22.47 -3.16 4.22
C HIS A 812 22.87 -3.80 2.88
N LYS A 813 22.19 -4.90 2.53
CA LYS A 813 22.43 -5.69 1.31
C LYS A 813 22.30 -4.88 -0.01
N MET A 814 21.63 -3.74 0.01
CA MET A 814 21.41 -2.92 -1.19
C MET A 814 22.66 -2.19 -1.70
N TRP A 815 23.69 -2.01 -0.86
CA TRP A 815 24.85 -1.18 -1.20
C TRP A 815 26.01 -1.94 -1.85
N GLU A 816 25.84 -3.22 -2.20
CA GLU A 816 26.87 -4.02 -2.89
C GLU A 816 27.41 -3.33 -4.16
N PRO A 817 26.56 -2.82 -5.09
CA PRO A 817 27.06 -2.21 -6.32
C PRO A 817 27.82 -0.91 -6.06
N LEU A 818 27.38 -0.17 -5.04
CA LEU A 818 28.04 1.06 -4.60
C LEU A 818 29.44 0.75 -4.08
N LEU A 819 29.56 -0.22 -3.18
CA LEU A 819 30.83 -0.61 -2.58
C LEU A 819 31.80 -1.16 -3.64
N LEU A 820 31.31 -1.94 -4.61
CA LEU A 820 32.14 -2.43 -5.72
C LEU A 820 32.71 -1.28 -6.55
N ARG A 821 31.87 -0.30 -6.88
CA ARG A 821 32.29 0.90 -7.62
C ARG A 821 33.26 1.76 -6.80
N VAL A 822 33.03 1.92 -5.50
CA VAL A 822 33.96 2.63 -4.61
C VAL A 822 35.33 1.95 -4.61
N LEU A 823 35.38 0.62 -4.57
CA LEU A 823 36.63 -0.13 -4.68
C LEU A 823 37.32 0.10 -6.05
N ASP A 824 36.54 0.17 -7.13
CA ASP A 824 37.06 0.43 -8.48
C ASP A 824 37.55 1.87 -8.68
N MET A 825 37.00 2.85 -7.94
CA MET A 825 37.30 4.28 -8.07
C MET A 825 38.55 4.75 -7.30
N THR A 826 39.24 3.90 -6.53
CA THR A 826 40.35 4.35 -5.65
C THR A 826 41.73 4.34 -6.32
N GLU A 827 42.20 5.52 -6.76
CA GLU A 827 43.60 5.90 -6.51
C GLU A 827 43.73 6.22 -5.01
N LYS A 828 44.38 5.31 -4.27
CA LYS A 828 44.33 5.25 -2.79
C LYS A 828 45.16 6.35 -2.11
N PRO A 829 44.65 7.04 -1.07
CA PRO A 829 45.45 7.33 0.11
C PRO A 829 45.46 6.08 0.99
N LYS A 830 46.66 5.58 1.31
CA LYS A 830 46.86 4.47 2.25
C LYS A 830 46.07 4.74 3.53
N PRO A 831 45.31 3.76 4.09
CA PRO A 831 44.80 3.89 5.44
C PRO A 831 46.01 4.12 6.34
N SER A 832 46.00 5.20 7.11
CA SER A 832 47.03 5.49 8.09
C SER A 832 47.16 4.28 9.01
N SER A 833 48.25 3.54 8.82
CA SER A 833 48.69 2.49 9.71
C SER A 833 48.90 3.12 11.07
N THR A 834 47.92 3.03 11.97
CA THR A 834 48.17 3.00 13.42
C THR A 834 46.86 2.96 14.21
N ARG A 835 46.86 1.99 15.13
CA ARG A 835 46.10 1.89 16.38
C ARG A 835 44.79 1.13 16.32
N GLN A 836 44.80 0.06 17.13
CA GLN A 836 43.67 -0.71 17.64
C GLN A 836 42.43 0.18 17.83
N ALA A 837 41.41 -0.04 17.01
CA ALA A 837 40.09 0.50 17.21
C ALA A 837 39.10 -0.64 16.98
N TYR A 838 38.27 -0.92 17.97
CA TYR A 838 37.10 -1.79 17.82
C TYR A 838 36.29 -1.31 16.62
N GLY A 839 36.22 -2.10 15.54
CA GLY A 839 35.63 -1.68 14.26
C GLY A 839 34.78 -2.78 13.63
N THR A 840 33.78 -2.39 12.83
CA THR A 840 32.92 -3.29 12.08
C THR A 840 33.74 -4.15 11.12
N SER A 841 33.68 -5.48 11.26
CA SER A 841 34.36 -6.40 10.34
C SER A 841 33.63 -6.39 8.99
N GLN A 842 34.18 -5.66 8.02
CA GLN A 842 33.61 -5.54 6.67
C GLN A 842 33.46 -6.89 5.98
N LEU A 843 34.45 -7.77 6.20
CA LEU A 843 34.45 -9.14 5.72
C LEU A 843 33.30 -9.96 6.31
N LEU A 844 33.03 -9.81 7.62
CA LEU A 844 31.94 -10.50 8.28
C LEU A 844 30.58 -10.07 7.71
N TRP A 845 30.34 -8.76 7.61
CA TRP A 845 29.10 -8.22 7.04
C TRP A 845 28.91 -8.65 5.58
N ALA A 846 29.97 -8.65 4.78
CA ALA A 846 29.92 -9.11 3.40
C ALA A 846 29.45 -10.57 3.29
N GLY A 847 29.97 -11.49 4.12
CA GLY A 847 29.51 -12.88 4.07
C GLY A 847 28.24 -13.20 4.88
N VAL A 848 27.81 -12.33 5.81
CA VAL A 848 26.42 -12.36 6.33
C VAL A 848 25.44 -12.09 5.19
N HIS A 849 25.75 -11.13 4.31
CA HIS A 849 24.94 -10.80 3.13
C HIS A 849 25.13 -11.75 1.93
N GLY A 850 26.22 -12.53 1.91
CA GLY A 850 26.56 -13.49 0.85
C GLY A 850 27.34 -12.90 -0.33
N TRP A 851 28.01 -11.77 -0.15
CA TRP A 851 28.75 -11.04 -1.19
C TRP A 851 30.13 -11.66 -1.45
N THR A 852 30.15 -12.82 -2.12
CA THR A 852 31.39 -13.59 -2.35
C THR A 852 32.46 -12.82 -3.12
N ASN A 853 32.07 -12.05 -4.15
CA ASN A 853 32.99 -11.20 -4.92
C ASN A 853 33.60 -10.07 -4.06
N MET A 854 32.79 -9.49 -3.15
CA MET A 854 33.23 -8.46 -2.22
C MET A 854 34.20 -9.04 -1.20
N GLU A 855 33.88 -10.20 -0.61
CA GLU A 855 34.76 -10.90 0.32
C GLU A 855 36.10 -11.24 -0.34
N GLU A 856 36.09 -11.67 -1.61
CA GLU A 856 37.32 -11.97 -2.35
C GLU A 856 38.19 -10.73 -2.54
N ARG A 857 37.58 -9.60 -2.91
CA ARG A 857 38.29 -8.32 -3.06
C ARG A 857 38.86 -7.82 -1.73
N ILE A 858 38.07 -7.84 -0.66
CA ILE A 858 38.52 -7.44 0.68
C ILE A 858 39.70 -8.30 1.13
N LEU A 859 39.62 -9.62 0.96
CA LEU A 859 40.71 -10.54 1.33
C LEU A 859 41.99 -10.30 0.53
N ARG A 860 41.88 -9.96 -0.76
CA ARG A 860 43.04 -9.60 -1.59
C ARG A 860 43.74 -8.32 -1.11
N GLU A 861 42.98 -7.36 -0.59
CA GLU A 861 43.53 -6.06 -0.17
C GLU A 861 44.04 -6.05 1.28
N ASP A 862 43.29 -6.62 2.22
CA ASP A 862 43.64 -6.65 3.64
C ASP A 862 43.23 -7.96 4.31
N HIS A 863 44.19 -8.89 4.40
CA HIS A 863 44.04 -10.17 5.07
C HIS A 863 43.76 -10.03 6.59
N ASN A 864 44.05 -8.88 7.19
CA ASN A 864 43.86 -8.67 8.63
C ASN A 864 42.40 -8.43 9.03
N GLN A 865 41.51 -8.13 8.08
CA GLN A 865 40.06 -7.99 8.32
C GLN A 865 39.44 -9.23 8.96
N VAL A 866 40.04 -10.41 8.72
CA VAL A 866 39.63 -11.69 9.29
C VAL A 866 39.72 -11.70 10.82
N PHE A 867 40.65 -10.93 11.40
CA PHE A 867 40.89 -10.88 12.85
C PHE A 867 40.13 -9.76 13.56
N LEU A 868 39.43 -8.90 12.82
CA LEU A 868 38.60 -7.88 13.44
C LEU A 868 37.44 -8.55 14.17
N VAL A 869 37.35 -8.22 15.46
CA VAL A 869 36.30 -8.71 16.34
C VAL A 869 35.10 -7.80 16.19
N ASP A 870 33.96 -8.38 15.86
CA ASP A 870 32.70 -7.66 15.75
C ASP A 870 32.22 -7.16 17.13
N GLN A 871 31.64 -5.96 17.18
CA GLN A 871 31.25 -5.33 18.45
C GLN A 871 30.06 -6.05 19.12
N GLU A 872 29.13 -6.57 18.32
CA GLU A 872 27.91 -7.23 18.81
C GLU A 872 28.20 -8.67 19.24
N SER A 873 28.72 -9.48 18.31
CA SER A 873 28.99 -10.90 18.55
C SER A 873 30.27 -11.16 19.36
N ARG A 874 31.20 -10.20 19.40
CA ARG A 874 32.54 -10.35 19.99
C ARG A 874 33.32 -11.54 19.41
N MET A 875 32.97 -11.96 18.20
CA MET A 875 33.66 -13.00 17.43
C MET A 875 34.41 -12.38 16.26
N ASN A 876 35.53 -12.99 15.89
CA ASN A 876 36.18 -12.72 14.61
C ASN A 876 35.46 -13.48 13.47
N ALA A 877 35.75 -13.15 12.22
CA ALA A 877 35.03 -13.72 11.08
C ALA A 877 35.12 -15.26 11.03
N LEU A 878 36.30 -15.84 11.34
CA LEU A 878 36.50 -17.30 11.33
C LEU A 878 35.66 -17.99 12.41
N ALA A 879 35.68 -17.45 13.63
CA ALA A 879 34.92 -17.95 14.77
C ALA A 879 33.42 -17.85 14.51
N HIS A 880 32.96 -16.77 13.89
CA HIS A 880 31.56 -16.60 13.52
C HIS A 880 31.11 -17.67 12.51
N TYR A 881 31.87 -17.91 11.43
CA TYR A 881 31.52 -18.96 10.47
C TYR A 881 31.57 -20.37 11.05
N ALA A 882 32.52 -20.64 11.95
CA ALA A 882 32.59 -21.91 12.67
C ALA A 882 31.39 -22.09 13.62
N TYR A 883 31.03 -21.06 14.39
CA TYR A 883 29.90 -21.10 15.32
C TYR A 883 28.56 -21.38 14.60
N PHE A 884 28.32 -20.72 13.46
CA PHE A 884 27.10 -20.89 12.66
C PHE A 884 27.12 -22.07 11.69
N GLY A 885 28.16 -22.92 11.72
CA GLY A 885 28.17 -24.15 10.94
C GLY A 885 28.42 -23.98 9.42
N ARG A 886 29.11 -22.93 8.97
CA ARG A 886 29.42 -22.71 7.54
C ARG A 886 30.77 -23.31 7.09
N LYS A 887 30.86 -24.65 7.02
CA LYS A 887 32.12 -25.40 6.70
C LYS A 887 32.77 -24.97 5.38
N GLU A 888 32.00 -24.93 4.29
CA GLU A 888 32.50 -24.60 2.95
C GLU A 888 33.04 -23.18 2.87
N LYS A 889 32.35 -22.24 3.52
CA LYS A 889 32.76 -20.83 3.53
C LYS A 889 34.04 -20.63 4.33
N LEU A 890 34.15 -21.31 5.47
CA LEU A 890 35.37 -21.30 6.27
C LEU A 890 36.54 -21.91 5.47
N ALA A 891 36.33 -23.03 4.78
CA ALA A 891 37.34 -23.63 3.89
C ALA A 891 37.78 -22.65 2.79
N TRP A 892 36.82 -21.97 2.17
CA TRP A 892 37.06 -20.99 1.12
C TRP A 892 37.95 -19.83 1.59
N ILE A 893 37.70 -19.28 2.80
CA ILE A 893 38.55 -18.23 3.40
C ILE A 893 39.95 -18.78 3.72
N ILE A 894 40.02 -19.97 4.34
CA ILE A 894 41.28 -20.59 4.76
C ILE A 894 42.19 -20.91 3.58
N ASP A 895 41.63 -21.29 2.44
CA ASP A 895 42.35 -21.57 1.21
C ASP A 895 43.11 -20.33 0.70
N ARG A 896 42.50 -19.15 0.86
CA ARG A 896 42.98 -17.85 0.34
C ARG A 896 43.84 -17.06 1.33
N LEU A 897 43.99 -17.54 2.56
CA LEU A 897 44.84 -16.93 3.58
C LEU A 897 46.32 -17.33 3.43
N PRO A 898 47.29 -16.41 3.65
CA PRO A 898 48.71 -16.73 3.63
C PRO A 898 49.13 -17.67 4.77
N THR A 899 49.99 -18.64 4.48
CA THR A 899 50.46 -19.65 5.44
C THR A 899 51.62 -19.19 6.35
N HIS A 900 52.30 -18.10 6.01
CA HIS A 900 53.48 -17.61 6.73
C HIS A 900 53.19 -16.26 7.42
N GLY A 901 53.43 -16.18 8.73
CA GLY A 901 53.39 -14.94 9.52
C GLY A 901 52.05 -14.61 10.19
N LEU A 902 50.98 -15.36 9.91
CA LEU A 902 49.65 -15.17 10.52
C LEU A 902 49.45 -16.11 11.71
N LEU A 903 49.48 -15.53 12.91
CA LEU A 903 48.96 -16.21 14.10
C LEU A 903 47.44 -16.13 14.03
N LEU A 904 46.75 -17.24 13.73
CA LEU A 904 45.28 -17.36 13.75
C LEU A 904 44.65 -17.14 15.14
N ARG A 905 45.45 -16.71 16.12
CA ARG A 905 45.05 -16.41 17.49
C ARG A 905 45.36 -14.94 17.76
N GLY A 906 44.32 -14.14 17.95
CA GLY A 906 44.43 -12.81 18.53
C GLY A 906 44.51 -12.88 20.06
N ALA A 907 45.16 -11.90 20.70
CA ALA A 907 45.22 -11.79 22.16
C ALA A 907 43.83 -11.58 22.82
N SER A 908 42.80 -11.28 22.02
CA SER A 908 41.42 -11.02 22.41
C SER A 908 40.44 -12.18 22.15
N ASP A 909 40.89 -13.28 21.56
CA ASP A 909 39.99 -14.38 21.16
C ASP A 909 39.56 -15.20 22.40
N ARG A 910 38.29 -15.04 22.78
CA ARG A 910 37.65 -15.84 23.85
C ARG A 910 37.25 -17.25 23.42
N TYR A 911 37.17 -17.49 22.11
CA TYR A 911 36.71 -18.75 21.54
C TYR A 911 37.84 -19.38 20.73
N ASP A 912 38.09 -20.67 20.94
CA ASP A 912 39.07 -21.41 20.15
C ASP A 912 38.42 -21.94 18.87
N LEU A 913 38.93 -21.50 17.72
CA LEU A 913 38.44 -21.91 16.41
C LEU A 913 38.44 -23.44 16.26
N LEU A 914 39.42 -24.14 16.84
CA LEU A 914 39.49 -25.60 16.78
C LEU A 914 38.35 -26.25 17.58
N HIS A 915 38.04 -25.74 18.77
CA HIS A 915 36.93 -26.27 19.59
C HIS A 915 35.58 -25.96 18.93
N LEU A 916 35.42 -24.80 18.27
CA LEU A 916 34.22 -24.50 17.51
C LEU A 916 34.03 -25.43 16.30
N CYS A 917 35.11 -25.73 15.57
CA CYS A 917 35.07 -26.72 14.49
C CYS A 917 34.77 -28.12 15.02
N ALA A 918 35.31 -28.48 16.19
CA ALA A 918 35.06 -29.76 16.82
C ALA A 918 33.61 -29.92 17.29
N ASN A 919 33.02 -28.88 17.88
CA ASN A 919 31.60 -28.84 18.25
C ASN A 919 30.62 -29.02 17.07
N GLN A 920 31.07 -28.76 15.84
CA GLN A 920 30.27 -28.93 14.62
C GLN A 920 30.63 -30.20 13.84
N ASP A 921 31.45 -31.09 14.40
CA ASP A 921 31.88 -32.34 13.77
C ASP A 921 32.71 -32.17 12.48
N TRP A 922 33.65 -31.20 12.47
CA TRP A 922 34.50 -30.93 11.29
C TRP A 922 35.92 -31.49 11.42
N GLU A 923 36.05 -32.81 11.51
CA GLU A 923 37.34 -33.52 11.61
C GLU A 923 38.36 -33.05 10.55
N ASP A 924 37.97 -33.02 9.26
CA ASP A 924 38.85 -32.60 8.16
C ASP A 924 39.37 -31.17 8.34
N MET A 925 38.52 -30.28 8.85
CA MET A 925 38.85 -28.86 9.04
C MET A 925 39.83 -28.68 10.20
N VAL A 926 39.65 -29.44 11.29
CA VAL A 926 40.58 -29.45 12.42
C VAL A 926 41.96 -29.91 11.95
N HIS A 927 42.05 -31.00 11.19
CA HIS A 927 43.32 -31.46 10.63
C HIS A 927 43.92 -30.48 9.62
N LEU A 928 43.10 -29.85 8.77
CA LEU A 928 43.54 -28.83 7.84
C LEU A 928 44.17 -27.63 8.56
N LEU A 929 43.52 -27.12 9.61
CA LEU A 929 44.01 -26.00 10.43
C LEU A 929 45.29 -26.37 11.19
N GLN A 930 45.35 -27.57 11.76
CA GLN A 930 46.55 -28.10 12.42
C GLN A 930 47.72 -28.28 11.45
N ARG A 931 47.48 -28.80 10.23
CA ARG A 931 48.52 -29.02 9.23
C ARG A 931 49.01 -27.73 8.58
N LYS A 932 48.09 -26.86 8.14
CA LYS A 932 48.40 -25.65 7.35
C LYS A 932 48.93 -24.51 8.23
N TYR A 933 48.44 -24.36 9.46
CA TYR A 933 48.79 -23.25 10.36
C TYR A 933 49.45 -23.68 11.67
N LYS A 934 49.70 -24.98 11.90
CA LYS A 934 50.29 -25.51 13.16
C LYS A 934 49.52 -25.07 14.41
N LEU A 935 48.20 -24.90 14.29
CA LEU A 935 47.35 -24.41 15.36
C LEU A 935 47.25 -25.48 16.46
N LYS A 936 47.62 -25.13 17.69
CA LYS A 936 47.46 -26.01 18.86
C LYS A 936 46.12 -25.75 19.55
N SER A 937 45.40 -26.81 19.93
CA SER A 937 44.17 -26.68 20.72
C SER A 937 44.45 -26.00 22.06
N LEU A 938 43.50 -25.19 22.54
CA LEU A 938 43.51 -24.77 23.95
C LEU A 938 43.42 -25.97 24.89
N LYS A 939 43.84 -25.77 26.14
CA LYS A 939 43.75 -26.81 27.17
C LYS A 939 42.30 -27.18 27.48
N PHE A 940 41.42 -26.19 27.58
CA PHE A 940 40.00 -26.38 27.90
C PHE A 940 39.13 -25.35 27.17
N ASP A 941 37.90 -25.74 26.82
CA ASP A 941 36.85 -24.85 26.35
C ASP A 941 36.04 -24.25 27.53
N HIS A 942 34.97 -23.54 27.20
CA HIS A 942 34.07 -22.93 28.19
C HIS A 942 33.38 -23.97 29.09
N GLN A 943 33.29 -25.23 28.68
CA GLN A 943 32.71 -26.34 29.44
C GLN A 943 33.77 -27.20 30.17
N GLY A 944 35.03 -26.78 30.16
CA GLY A 944 36.13 -27.56 30.75
C GLY A 944 36.55 -28.76 29.89
N ARG A 945 35.99 -28.92 28.68
CA ARG A 945 36.34 -30.00 27.76
C ARG A 945 37.63 -29.66 27.03
N ASN A 946 38.51 -30.63 26.91
CA ASN A 946 39.66 -30.55 25.99
C ASN A 946 39.30 -31.17 24.63
N MET A 947 40.21 -31.07 23.65
CA MET A 947 39.99 -31.64 22.31
C MET A 947 39.68 -33.14 22.33
N LEU A 948 40.24 -33.90 23.26
CA LEU A 948 39.97 -35.34 23.38
C LEU A 948 38.52 -35.63 23.76
N HIS A 949 37.86 -34.78 24.55
CA HIS A 949 36.43 -34.97 24.86
C HIS A 949 35.60 -34.94 23.57
N TRP A 950 35.87 -33.98 22.69
CA TRP A 950 35.18 -33.83 21.40
C TRP A 950 35.48 -35.00 20.45
N ILE A 951 36.75 -35.41 20.35
CA ILE A 951 37.18 -36.59 19.57
C ILE A 951 36.39 -37.84 20.00
N MET A 952 36.24 -38.06 21.32
CA MET A 952 35.50 -39.21 21.85
C MET A 952 33.99 -39.10 21.64
N GLU A 953 33.44 -37.90 21.78
CA GLU A 953 32.01 -37.63 21.69
C GLU A 953 31.47 -37.88 20.29
N HIS A 954 32.26 -37.54 19.27
CA HIS A 954 31.89 -37.69 17.86
C HIS A 954 32.47 -38.97 17.23
N GLY A 955 33.35 -39.67 17.93
CA GLY A 955 33.91 -40.95 17.50
C GLY A 955 34.90 -40.83 16.35
N TRP A 956 35.70 -39.76 16.33
CA TRP A 956 36.71 -39.51 15.30
C TRP A 956 37.81 -40.58 15.29
N ASP A 957 38.47 -40.72 14.15
CA ASP A 957 39.56 -41.67 13.95
C ASP A 957 40.80 -41.25 14.77
N LEU A 958 41.06 -41.99 15.85
CA LEU A 958 42.16 -41.70 16.76
C LEU A 958 43.54 -41.88 16.13
N ASP A 959 43.65 -42.72 15.10
CA ASP A 959 44.92 -42.98 14.43
C ASP A 959 45.41 -41.74 13.65
N ARG A 960 44.51 -40.79 13.35
CA ARG A 960 44.84 -39.50 12.72
C ARG A 960 45.36 -38.46 13.71
N PHE A 961 45.23 -38.70 15.01
CA PHE A 961 45.67 -37.79 16.06
C PHE A 961 46.90 -38.34 16.77
N ASP A 962 47.89 -37.48 16.97
CA ASP A 962 49.07 -37.85 17.75
C ASP A 962 48.79 -37.68 19.25
N LEU A 963 48.39 -38.77 19.90
CA LEU A 963 48.10 -38.80 21.33
C LEU A 963 49.33 -38.53 22.21
N SER A 964 50.55 -38.64 21.68
CA SER A 964 51.79 -38.31 22.40
C SER A 964 51.90 -36.81 22.73
N CYS A 965 51.11 -35.97 22.05
CA CYS A 965 51.00 -34.54 22.33
C CYS A 965 50.22 -34.22 23.62
N TYR A 966 49.52 -35.20 24.21
CA TYR A 966 48.72 -35.00 25.43
C TYR A 966 49.41 -35.58 26.66
N SER A 967 49.50 -34.79 27.73
CA SER A 967 50.01 -35.28 29.01
C SER A 967 48.99 -36.16 29.72
N VAL A 968 49.44 -36.97 30.68
CA VAL A 968 48.56 -37.79 31.52
C VAL A 968 47.50 -36.94 32.24
N SER A 969 47.82 -35.69 32.60
CA SER A 969 46.83 -34.75 33.15
C SER A 969 45.78 -34.30 32.14
N ASP A 970 46.12 -34.23 30.85
CA ASP A 970 45.17 -33.89 29.79
C ASP A 970 44.23 -35.07 29.52
N LEU A 971 44.75 -36.30 29.49
CA LEU A 971 43.94 -37.53 29.35
C LEU A 971 42.90 -37.70 30.47
N ASN A 972 43.23 -37.20 31.66
CA ASN A 972 42.43 -37.29 32.88
C ASN A 972 41.64 -36.00 33.20
N SER A 973 41.62 -35.06 32.28
CA SER A 973 40.87 -33.82 32.44
C SER A 973 39.39 -34.10 32.58
N GLN A 974 38.73 -33.39 33.50
CA GLN A 974 37.31 -33.51 33.77
C GLN A 974 36.56 -32.28 33.28
N ASP A 975 35.49 -32.50 32.53
CA ASP A 975 34.58 -31.43 32.11
C ASP A 975 33.71 -30.89 33.26
N ARG A 976 32.78 -29.99 32.95
CA ARG A 976 31.82 -29.44 33.92
C ARG A 976 30.95 -30.49 34.60
N ASP A 977 30.76 -31.68 34.07
CA ASP A 977 30.02 -32.77 34.70
C ASP A 977 30.92 -33.79 35.40
N GLY A 978 32.24 -33.55 35.39
CA GLY A 978 33.24 -34.44 35.95
C GLY A 978 33.62 -35.58 35.00
N LEU A 979 33.14 -35.58 33.76
CA LEU A 979 33.41 -36.63 32.78
C LEU A 979 34.82 -36.44 32.23
N THR A 980 35.56 -37.54 32.14
CA THR A 980 36.83 -37.60 31.40
C THR A 980 36.58 -38.08 29.96
N PRO A 981 37.53 -37.93 29.02
CA PRO A 981 37.40 -38.50 27.67
C PRO A 981 37.05 -39.99 27.69
N MET A 982 37.56 -40.74 28.69
CA MET A 982 37.25 -42.16 28.86
C MET A 982 35.78 -42.42 29.26
N HIS A 983 35.16 -41.53 30.02
CA HIS A 983 33.72 -41.62 30.33
C HIS A 983 32.88 -41.48 29.05
N ILE A 984 33.26 -40.54 28.18
CA ILE A 984 32.58 -40.30 26.89
C ILE A 984 32.78 -41.50 25.95
N ALA A 985 34.00 -42.02 25.84
CA ALA A 985 34.28 -43.23 25.05
C ALA A 985 33.45 -44.44 25.52
N ALA A 986 33.26 -44.58 26.84
CA ALA A 986 32.42 -45.63 27.42
C ALA A 986 30.93 -45.46 27.12
N SER A 987 30.42 -44.23 27.13
CA SER A 987 29.05 -43.91 26.72
C SER A 987 28.82 -44.25 25.23
N ASN A 988 29.79 -43.94 24.38
CA ASN A 988 29.75 -44.16 22.94
C ASN A 988 30.09 -45.60 22.50
N ARG A 989 30.37 -46.49 23.46
CA ARG A 989 30.69 -47.91 23.21
C ARG A 989 31.92 -48.12 22.32
N ASN A 990 32.88 -47.19 22.33
CA ASN A 990 34.07 -47.23 21.49
C ASN A 990 35.21 -47.99 22.20
N ILE A 991 35.35 -49.29 21.89
CA ILE A 991 36.37 -50.15 22.51
C ILE A 991 37.79 -49.72 22.17
N HIS A 992 38.01 -49.34 20.91
CA HIS A 992 39.33 -48.96 20.42
C HIS A 992 39.82 -47.68 21.11
N ALA A 993 38.94 -46.68 21.25
CA ALA A 993 39.24 -45.48 22.01
C ALA A 993 39.56 -45.76 23.48
N LEU A 994 38.83 -46.69 24.10
CA LEU A 994 39.05 -47.06 25.49
C LEU A 994 40.39 -47.79 25.67
N GLU A 995 40.74 -48.71 24.77
CA GLU A 995 42.04 -49.39 24.73
C GLU A 995 43.20 -48.40 24.60
N VAL A 996 43.11 -47.51 23.61
CA VAL A 996 44.13 -46.51 23.30
C VAL A 996 44.33 -45.52 24.45
N LEU A 997 43.25 -45.04 25.08
CA LEU A 997 43.34 -44.15 26.25
C LEU A 997 43.99 -44.84 27.46
N VAL A 998 43.67 -46.11 27.73
CA VAL A 998 44.29 -46.88 28.83
C VAL A 998 45.78 -47.14 28.56
N ILE A 999 46.14 -47.53 27.33
CA ILE A 999 47.55 -47.71 26.92
C ILE A 999 48.34 -46.40 27.06
N SER A 1000 47.69 -45.27 26.78
CA SER A 1000 48.28 -43.93 26.89
C SER A 1000 48.39 -43.42 28.34
N GLY A 1001 47.92 -44.19 29.33
CA GLY A 1001 48.07 -43.86 30.75
C GLY A 1001 46.91 -43.08 31.38
N ALA A 1002 45.74 -43.04 30.73
CA ALA A 1002 44.52 -42.47 31.33
C ALA A 1002 44.03 -43.33 32.52
N ASP A 1003 43.51 -42.68 33.56
CA ASP A 1003 43.06 -43.31 34.81
C ASP A 1003 41.58 -43.76 34.68
N PRO A 1004 41.30 -45.07 34.65
CA PRO A 1004 39.94 -45.59 34.53
C PRO A 1004 39.12 -45.52 35.83
N TYR A 1005 39.70 -45.01 36.93
CA TYR A 1005 39.06 -44.95 38.23
C TYR A 1005 38.51 -43.57 38.59
N LEU A 1006 38.79 -42.55 37.79
CA LEU A 1006 38.25 -41.21 37.99
C LEU A 1006 36.73 -41.26 37.94
N LYS A 1007 36.09 -40.48 38.82
CA LYS A 1007 34.64 -40.46 38.99
C LYS A 1007 34.07 -39.14 38.56
N ASP A 1008 32.96 -39.19 37.83
CA ASP A 1008 32.15 -38.04 37.49
C ASP A 1008 31.44 -37.44 38.73
N LYS A 1009 30.68 -36.37 38.54
CA LYS A 1009 29.90 -35.74 39.63
C LYS A 1009 28.79 -36.62 40.21
N ARG A 1010 28.39 -37.69 39.51
CA ARG A 1010 27.44 -38.72 40.00
C ARG A 1010 28.17 -39.85 40.74
N GLY A 1011 29.50 -39.77 40.86
CA GLY A 1011 30.33 -40.80 41.48
C GLY A 1011 30.54 -42.03 40.60
N MET A 1012 30.19 -41.97 39.32
CA MET A 1012 30.33 -43.05 38.36
C MET A 1012 31.72 -43.00 37.74
N SER A 1013 32.35 -44.16 37.62
CA SER A 1013 33.55 -44.33 36.79
C SER A 1013 33.16 -44.70 35.34
N PRO A 1014 34.09 -44.67 34.36
CA PRO A 1014 33.80 -45.09 32.99
C PRO A 1014 33.18 -46.49 32.89
N ALA A 1015 33.60 -47.42 33.77
CA ALA A 1015 33.03 -48.76 33.85
C ALA A 1015 31.58 -48.77 34.35
N HIS A 1016 31.22 -47.90 35.30
CA HIS A 1016 29.82 -47.73 35.75
C HIS A 1016 28.94 -47.19 34.62
N LEU A 1017 29.44 -46.23 33.84
CA LEU A 1017 28.76 -45.73 32.65
C LEU A 1017 28.59 -46.82 31.57
N ALA A 1018 29.63 -47.59 31.28
CA ALA A 1018 29.55 -48.72 30.35
C ALA A 1018 28.47 -49.72 30.78
N ALA A 1019 28.36 -50.01 32.08
CA ALA A 1019 27.31 -50.87 32.62
C ALA A 1019 25.92 -50.23 32.51
N GLN A 1020 25.78 -48.93 32.80
CA GLN A 1020 24.51 -48.21 32.70
C GLN A 1020 23.99 -48.17 31.26
N VAL A 1021 24.87 -48.06 30.26
CA VAL A 1021 24.50 -48.02 28.84
C VAL A 1021 24.38 -49.45 28.25
N GLY A 1022 24.54 -50.51 29.06
CA GLY A 1022 24.41 -51.90 28.61
C GLY A 1022 25.57 -52.39 27.72
N TRP A 1023 26.74 -51.78 27.80
CA TRP A 1023 27.89 -52.11 26.94
C TRP A 1023 28.74 -53.26 27.51
N ARG A 1024 28.40 -54.50 27.13
CA ARG A 1024 29.02 -55.73 27.67
C ARG A 1024 30.54 -55.75 27.50
N LYS A 1025 31.04 -55.52 26.28
CA LYS A 1025 32.47 -55.58 25.96
C LYS A 1025 33.30 -54.56 26.74
N GLY A 1026 32.78 -53.35 26.96
CA GLY A 1026 33.49 -52.33 27.74
C GLY A 1026 33.54 -52.63 29.23
N VAL A 1027 32.47 -53.22 29.78
CA VAL A 1027 32.46 -53.73 31.15
C VAL A 1027 33.46 -54.87 31.30
N GLU A 1028 33.44 -55.85 30.40
CA GLU A 1028 34.38 -56.97 30.39
C GLU A 1028 35.83 -56.49 30.32
N TYR A 1029 36.13 -55.60 29.37
CA TYR A 1029 37.46 -55.00 29.22
C TYR A 1029 37.89 -54.26 30.50
N SER A 1030 37.01 -53.43 31.07
CA SER A 1030 37.31 -52.69 32.31
C SER A 1030 37.48 -53.63 33.51
N THR A 1031 36.81 -54.80 33.53
CA THR A 1031 36.99 -55.80 34.59
C THR A 1031 38.25 -56.64 34.43
N ASP A 1032 38.62 -56.95 33.19
CA ASP A 1032 39.78 -57.78 32.87
C ASP A 1032 41.10 -56.99 33.01
N THR A 1033 41.06 -55.66 32.83
CA THR A 1033 42.21 -54.76 33.00
C THR A 1033 42.40 -54.19 34.42
N SER A 1034 41.43 -54.34 35.33
CA SER A 1034 41.42 -53.63 36.63
C SER A 1034 41.40 -54.55 37.86
N HIS A 1035 42.39 -54.42 38.75
CA HIS A 1035 42.43 -55.11 40.06
C HIS A 1035 41.96 -54.25 41.25
N ARG A 1036 41.87 -52.93 41.07
CA ARG A 1036 41.43 -51.97 42.12
C ARG A 1036 39.91 -51.84 42.17
N GLU A 1037 39.36 -51.63 43.37
CA GLU A 1037 37.92 -51.44 43.59
C GLU A 1037 37.42 -50.11 42.98
N LEU A 1038 36.34 -50.16 42.19
CA LEU A 1038 35.72 -49.00 41.55
C LEU A 1038 34.82 -48.19 42.50
N GLY A 1039 34.58 -48.70 43.73
CA GLY A 1039 33.77 -48.08 44.77
C GLY A 1039 32.28 -47.98 44.42
N ARG A 1040 31.54 -47.16 45.18
CA ARG A 1040 30.10 -46.88 45.01
C ARG A 1040 29.87 -45.58 44.24
N ILE A 1041 28.75 -45.49 43.53
CA ILE A 1041 28.23 -44.23 42.97
C ILE A 1041 27.50 -43.43 44.05
N ARG A 1042 27.10 -42.19 43.77
CA ARG A 1042 26.46 -41.29 44.76
C ARG A 1042 25.18 -41.87 45.37
N ASP A 1043 24.43 -42.66 44.61
CA ASP A 1043 23.21 -43.35 45.06
C ASP A 1043 23.50 -44.64 45.85
N GLY A 1044 24.77 -44.91 46.17
CA GLY A 1044 25.21 -46.08 46.94
C GLY A 1044 25.37 -47.37 46.13
N ALA A 1045 24.88 -47.42 44.88
CA ALA A 1045 25.01 -48.59 44.02
C ALA A 1045 26.47 -48.89 43.64
N THR A 1046 26.82 -50.16 43.57
CA THR A 1046 28.12 -50.64 43.05
C THR A 1046 28.00 -51.01 41.57
N LEU A 1047 29.12 -51.16 40.87
CA LEU A 1047 29.15 -51.70 39.51
C LEU A 1047 28.36 -53.03 39.39
N LEU A 1048 28.42 -53.89 40.41
CA LEU A 1048 27.68 -55.16 40.43
C LEU A 1048 26.15 -54.96 40.42
N HIS A 1049 25.63 -53.94 41.12
CA HIS A 1049 24.20 -53.62 41.08
C HIS A 1049 23.78 -53.22 39.66
N LEU A 1050 24.56 -52.35 39.01
CA LEU A 1050 24.28 -51.95 37.63
C LEU A 1050 24.38 -53.15 36.67
N VAL A 1051 25.38 -54.01 36.83
CA VAL A 1051 25.54 -55.18 35.96
C VAL A 1051 24.40 -56.20 36.16
N ALA A 1052 23.95 -56.40 37.40
CA ALA A 1052 22.82 -57.30 37.70
C ALA A 1052 21.48 -56.79 37.17
N ILE A 1053 21.31 -55.47 37.01
CA ILE A 1053 20.11 -54.87 36.43
C ILE A 1053 20.08 -55.05 34.90
N TRP A 1054 21.22 -54.86 34.24
CA TRP A 1054 21.26 -54.71 32.77
C TRP A 1054 21.81 -55.94 32.00
N PHE A 1055 22.48 -56.90 32.65
CA PHE A 1055 23.16 -58.02 31.97
C PHE A 1055 22.79 -59.40 32.53
N GLU A 1056 22.99 -60.43 31.69
CA GLU A 1056 22.71 -61.84 31.99
C GLU A 1056 23.65 -62.46 33.03
N GLY A 1057 23.20 -63.54 33.67
CA GLY A 1057 23.85 -64.17 34.82
C GLY A 1057 25.29 -64.66 34.61
N SER A 1058 25.78 -64.85 33.38
CA SER A 1058 27.17 -65.25 33.09
C SER A 1058 28.19 -64.13 33.34
N LEU A 1059 27.82 -62.88 33.07
CA LEU A 1059 28.69 -61.73 33.37
C LEU A 1059 28.66 -61.41 34.87
N VAL A 1060 27.48 -61.55 35.49
CA VAL A 1060 27.29 -61.42 36.94
C VAL A 1060 28.10 -62.49 37.68
N SER A 1061 28.08 -63.75 37.22
CA SER A 1061 28.86 -64.83 37.82
C SER A 1061 30.37 -64.62 37.64
N LYS A 1062 30.84 -64.16 36.47
CA LYS A 1062 32.25 -63.79 36.25
C LYS A 1062 32.73 -62.67 37.20
N LEU A 1063 31.90 -61.66 37.42
CA LEU A 1063 32.17 -60.57 38.39
C LEU A 1063 32.14 -61.04 39.86
N LEU A 1064 31.22 -61.94 40.23
CA LEU A 1064 31.14 -62.53 41.57
C LEU A 1064 32.32 -63.48 41.87
N CYS A 1065 32.71 -64.31 40.89
CA CYS A 1065 33.84 -65.24 41.02
C CYS A 1065 35.18 -64.51 41.12
N SER A 1066 35.34 -63.39 40.40
CA SER A 1066 36.56 -62.58 40.46
C SER A 1066 36.64 -61.69 41.71
N ARG A 1067 35.50 -61.38 42.37
CA ARG A 1067 35.44 -60.41 43.50
C ARG A 1067 34.43 -60.86 44.59
N GLN A 1068 34.80 -61.90 45.36
CA GLN A 1068 33.95 -62.57 46.37
C GLN A 1068 33.41 -61.66 47.51
N GLY A 1069 33.98 -60.47 47.73
CA GLY A 1069 33.57 -59.54 48.81
C GLY A 1069 32.37 -58.63 48.51
N MET A 1070 31.86 -58.60 47.27
CA MET A 1070 30.88 -57.59 46.83
C MET A 1070 29.40 -58.02 46.84
N ALA A 1071 29.10 -59.30 47.10
CA ALA A 1071 27.73 -59.82 47.06
C ALA A 1071 26.79 -59.18 48.12
N ASN A 1072 27.35 -58.65 49.22
CA ASN A 1072 26.60 -58.11 50.35
C ASN A 1072 26.55 -56.57 50.40
N ALA A 1073 26.96 -55.87 49.33
CA ALA A 1073 26.93 -54.41 49.30
C ALA A 1073 25.48 -53.90 49.25
N ARG A 1074 25.14 -52.91 50.09
CA ARG A 1074 23.83 -52.25 50.14
C ARG A 1074 23.85 -50.93 49.37
N ASP A 1075 22.78 -50.62 48.64
CA ASP A 1075 22.60 -49.33 47.97
C ASP A 1075 22.09 -48.25 48.95
N GLY A 1076 22.02 -46.99 48.53
CA GLY A 1076 21.63 -45.87 49.42
C GLY A 1076 20.17 -45.88 49.85
N ASN A 1077 19.32 -46.70 49.23
CA ASN A 1077 17.89 -46.79 49.52
C ASN A 1077 17.50 -48.03 50.34
N ARG A 1078 18.44 -48.94 50.68
CA ARG A 1078 18.28 -50.03 51.66
C ARG A 1078 19.58 -50.71 52.11
#